data_AF-A0A1I8IQR2-F1
#
_entry.id   AF-A0A1I8IQR2-F1
#
_cell.length_a   1.000
_cell.length_b   1.000
_cell.length_c   1.000
_cell.angle_alpha   90.00
_cell.angle_beta   90.00
_cell.angle_gamma   90.00
#
_symmetry.space_group_name_H-M   'P 1'
#
loop_
_entity.id
_entity.type
_entity.pdbx_description
1 polymer ?
#
loop_
_entity_poly.entity_id
_entity_poly.type
_entity_poly.pdbx_seq_one_letter_code
_entity_poly.pdbx_strand_id
1 'polypeptide(L)'
;MMVASQVANNILIEQVLKLLHYLVKFGYYGEVHDLARLLPALRNLLDGQNDIPFPPDRMPAREFSKERKKAVLRFKQTERFRRSPETQAIVRAKHAALQVLDLVMTFQENARLASFIKKFKDSEISEVATRRKHIHPLVPALYDSFDPFDTRKSALQVQKRMKKELRIMFEESSRHVDNIALTSILIDLAHYEYDPMVQLSLQLLNKLHSAKSSMFNLAVNSLVLITPDSCRVHREVGKQVPLLKMMIRSKWTSDQAVKIETILSELRELCHLPKAEEEPHPMNQRLMLSHNVLGVVFDILSTETDVQLTEKYHETVGVLRKAVRLMKALTIRYEDVQNQVFNNLDSMLRVRLVEPDLALALKEVFVNNQELCLKILPRQISRIVGLVAENQERAPEFLELLSAIVKVEGPGLALKRNQTLVMKYIMQNYSKVGYVLEQCTTKDRMEVLNGNRGASHCQYLISLVDLLATCAEGENRYIESLCQTIISVEEILCILNDPNVENHLKKPFLRYMFYAYMKTSGSTAENRSPDIIQDRLVWEYVRHLTLEFDGLTRWIRNDAARDTVYFMSMRPFPKILRLHDACPLCSTLVAEDETQPLKLNLENAVVRMREDDFRGHASLHYVFDAVLPFLQAFANKFYQTEEDKDTQSERDMFDRLTLSAIGLCSELAAIVVEPRILTQMVACLSALVRKSSHRPTIMEPVVENIGKGTKLQDTVSQMKSGNKEYYEQEIILNSKLKTLAVNMSLLWGGQNTVRAQLKYSSDRGEELPDQMRRLYQDHWHWQDWKGCSFLSISHLQCVQYKCKAR
;
A
#
# COMPACT_ATOMS: atom_id res chain seq x y z
N MET A 1 28.09 -32.53 27.57
CA MET A 1 27.39 -33.74 28.04
C MET A 1 26.51 -33.32 29.20
N MET A 2 25.22 -33.60 29.14
CA MET A 2 24.27 -33.21 30.19
C MET A 2 23.97 -34.42 31.08
N VAL A 3 23.85 -34.18 32.39
CA VAL A 3 23.55 -35.24 33.38
C VAL A 3 22.22 -34.91 34.05
N ALA A 4 21.20 -35.77 33.91
CA ALA A 4 19.85 -35.47 34.39
C ALA A 4 19.80 -35.25 35.90
N SER A 5 20.51 -36.07 36.67
CA SER A 5 20.58 -35.94 38.14
C SER A 5 21.25 -34.66 38.64
N GLN A 6 21.99 -33.92 37.80
CA GLN A 6 22.69 -32.69 38.18
C GLN A 6 21.92 -31.44 37.74
N VAL A 7 20.72 -31.26 38.29
CA VAL A 7 19.81 -30.16 37.93
C VAL A 7 20.47 -28.77 38.06
N ALA A 8 21.21 -28.52 39.14
CA ALA A 8 21.89 -27.23 39.35
C ALA A 8 22.95 -26.92 38.26
N ASN A 9 23.72 -27.92 37.83
CA ASN A 9 24.71 -27.75 36.76
C ASN A 9 24.04 -27.48 35.41
N ASN A 10 22.91 -28.15 35.13
CA ASN A 10 22.15 -27.93 33.90
C ASN A 10 21.54 -26.51 33.86
N ILE A 11 21.07 -26.00 34.99
CA ILE A 11 20.58 -24.62 35.13
C ILE A 11 21.73 -23.61 34.92
N LEU A 12 22.93 -23.89 35.46
CA LEU A 12 24.10 -23.03 35.21
C LEU A 12 24.45 -22.99 33.71
N ILE A 13 24.46 -24.15 33.05
CA ILE A 13 24.69 -24.25 31.60
C ILE A 13 23.63 -23.45 30.82
N GLU A 14 22.36 -23.49 31.23
CA GLU A 14 21.30 -22.66 30.64
C GLU A 14 21.64 -21.17 30.72
N GLN A 15 22.08 -20.67 31.89
CA GLN A 15 22.44 -19.25 32.05
C GLN A 15 23.68 -18.86 31.24
N VAL A 16 24.69 -19.73 31.17
CA VAL A 16 25.87 -19.53 30.33
C VAL A 16 25.49 -19.46 28.85
N LEU A 17 24.57 -20.31 28.40
CA LEU A 17 24.10 -20.28 27.01
C LEU A 17 23.24 -19.06 26.70
N LYS A 18 22.44 -18.57 27.65
CA LYS A 18 21.73 -17.29 27.52
C LYS A 18 22.71 -16.12 27.40
N LEU A 19 23.76 -16.10 28.22
CA LEU A 19 24.82 -15.10 28.10
C LEU A 19 25.53 -15.20 26.74
N LEU A 20 25.87 -16.42 26.30
CA LEU A 20 26.46 -16.67 24.99
C LEU A 20 25.55 -16.17 23.86
N HIS A 21 24.24 -16.41 23.94
CA HIS A 21 23.27 -15.89 22.98
C HIS A 21 23.34 -14.36 22.87
N TYR A 22 23.42 -13.64 23.99
CA TYR A 22 23.62 -12.19 23.97
C TYR A 22 24.96 -11.79 23.38
N LEU A 23 26.07 -12.44 23.77
CA LEU A 23 27.40 -12.15 23.24
C LEU A 23 27.47 -12.33 21.71
N VAL A 24 26.89 -13.41 21.20
CA VAL A 24 26.78 -13.67 19.75
C VAL A 24 25.88 -12.63 19.09
N LYS A 25 24.75 -12.27 19.72
CA LYS A 25 23.82 -11.25 19.21
C LYS A 25 24.43 -9.85 19.12
N PHE A 26 25.28 -9.48 20.09
CA PHE A 26 25.98 -8.19 20.11
C PHE A 26 27.24 -8.16 19.23
N GLY A 27 27.56 -9.27 18.54
CA GLY A 27 28.64 -9.30 17.56
C GLY A 27 30.05 -9.51 18.15
N TYR A 28 30.16 -9.91 19.42
CA TYR A 28 31.46 -10.29 20.01
C TYR A 28 32.07 -11.53 19.32
N TYR A 29 31.24 -12.34 18.67
CA TYR A 29 31.62 -13.47 17.84
C TYR A 29 31.21 -13.23 16.37
N GLY A 30 31.64 -12.10 15.80
CA GLY A 30 31.22 -11.67 14.45
C GLY A 30 31.93 -12.36 13.29
N GLU A 31 33.08 -13.00 13.54
CA GLU A 31 33.86 -13.65 12.48
C GLU A 31 33.39 -15.09 12.23
N VAL A 32 33.33 -15.49 10.95
CA VAL A 32 32.97 -16.86 10.52
C VAL A 32 33.86 -17.91 11.20
N HIS A 33 35.10 -17.55 11.50
CA HIS A 33 36.06 -18.44 12.15
C HIS A 33 35.75 -18.66 13.64
N ASP A 34 35.29 -17.64 14.35
CA ASP A 34 34.93 -17.77 15.77
C ASP A 34 33.64 -18.57 15.95
N LEU A 35 32.66 -18.35 15.07
CA LEU A 35 31.43 -19.15 15.00
C LEU A 35 31.73 -20.62 14.66
N ALA A 36 32.72 -20.87 13.81
CA ALA A 36 33.17 -22.23 13.47
C ALA A 36 33.76 -22.99 14.66
N ARG A 37 34.37 -22.31 15.64
CA ARG A 37 34.90 -22.93 16.85
C ARG A 37 33.80 -23.29 17.87
N LEU A 38 32.70 -22.53 17.88
CA LEU A 38 31.56 -22.76 18.77
C LEU A 38 30.66 -23.93 18.33
N LEU A 39 30.54 -24.15 17.02
CA LEU A 39 29.64 -25.15 16.43
C LEU A 39 29.87 -26.60 16.91
N PRO A 40 31.11 -27.12 17.02
CA PRO A 40 31.34 -28.48 17.52
C PRO A 40 30.89 -28.68 18.97
N ALA A 41 31.12 -27.68 19.83
CA ALA A 41 30.71 -27.72 21.23
C ALA A 41 29.19 -27.66 21.37
N LEU A 42 28.53 -26.79 20.60
CA LEU A 42 27.06 -26.72 20.54
C LEU A 42 26.45 -28.01 20.00
N ARG A 43 27.02 -28.60 18.94
CA ARG A 43 26.56 -29.88 18.38
C ARG A 43 26.62 -31.00 19.41
N ASN A 44 27.74 -31.12 20.13
CA ASN A 44 27.92 -32.15 21.16
C ASN A 44 27.00 -31.95 22.36
N LEU A 45 26.60 -30.71 22.66
CA LEU A 45 25.65 -30.38 23.71
C LEU A 45 24.20 -30.65 23.29
N LEU A 46 23.85 -30.39 22.02
CA LEU A 46 22.52 -30.60 21.47
C LEU A 46 22.20 -32.09 21.27
N ASP A 47 23.19 -32.89 20.87
CA ASP A 47 23.03 -34.33 20.63
C ASP A 47 22.52 -35.06 21.89
N GLY A 48 21.27 -35.53 21.84
CA GLY A 48 20.59 -36.25 22.92
C GLY A 48 21.12 -37.64 23.19
N GLN A 49 21.90 -38.22 22.28
CA GLN A 49 22.57 -39.49 22.51
C GLN A 49 23.72 -39.38 23.52
N ASN A 50 24.20 -38.16 23.77
CA ASN A 50 25.23 -37.89 24.77
C ASN A 50 24.65 -37.66 26.18
N ASP A 51 23.34 -37.52 26.33
CA ASP A 51 22.74 -37.31 27.65
C ASP A 51 22.77 -38.58 28.49
N ILE A 52 23.06 -38.44 29.78
CA ILE A 52 23.08 -39.54 30.74
C ILE A 52 22.23 -39.22 31.98
N PRO A 53 21.56 -40.23 32.59
CA PRO A 53 20.72 -40.01 33.76
C PRO A 53 21.53 -39.65 35.02
N PHE A 54 22.73 -40.23 35.19
CA PHE A 54 23.59 -40.06 36.36
C PHE A 54 25.09 -40.13 35.99
N PRO A 55 26.02 -39.60 36.82
CA PRO A 55 27.45 -39.62 36.54
C PRO A 55 28.03 -41.05 36.42
N PRO A 56 29.09 -41.26 35.61
CA PRO A 56 29.76 -42.56 35.50
C PRO A 56 30.52 -42.95 36.78
N ASP A 57 30.65 -44.26 37.02
CA ASP A 57 31.21 -44.82 38.25
C ASP A 57 32.75 -44.68 38.33
N ARG A 58 33.44 -44.59 37.17
CA ARG A 58 34.89 -44.35 37.05
C ARG A 58 35.20 -43.40 35.88
N MET A 59 35.98 -42.34 36.15
CA MET A 59 36.62 -41.46 35.14
C MET A 59 38.08 -41.90 34.95
N PRO A 60 38.67 -41.93 33.74
CA PRO A 60 38.18 -41.38 32.46
C PRO A 60 37.44 -42.40 31.56
N ALA A 61 37.31 -43.67 31.97
CA ALA A 61 36.82 -44.76 31.12
C ALA A 61 35.29 -44.75 30.85
N ARG A 62 34.52 -43.86 31.48
CA ARG A 62 33.04 -43.76 31.35
C ARG A 62 32.34 -45.11 31.56
N GLU A 63 32.83 -45.90 32.51
CA GLU A 63 32.28 -47.22 32.78
C GLU A 63 31.12 -47.12 33.78
N PHE A 64 30.03 -47.80 33.44
CA PHE A 64 28.87 -48.01 34.29
C PHE A 64 28.78 -49.48 34.68
N SER A 65 28.36 -49.78 35.92
CA SER A 65 27.97 -51.14 36.30
C SER A 65 26.91 -51.74 35.36
N LYS A 66 26.83 -53.07 35.22
CA LYS A 66 25.92 -53.76 34.27
C LYS A 66 24.45 -53.34 34.44
N GLU A 67 23.99 -53.09 35.66
CA GLU A 67 22.64 -52.62 35.97
C GLU A 67 22.44 -51.14 35.58
N ARG A 68 23.45 -50.30 35.86
CA ARG A 68 23.47 -48.89 35.47
C ARG A 68 23.51 -48.70 33.95
N LYS A 69 24.17 -49.58 33.21
CA LYS A 69 24.15 -49.60 31.72
C LYS A 69 22.74 -49.79 31.16
N LYS A 70 21.91 -50.65 31.77
CA LYS A 70 20.51 -50.85 31.38
C LYS A 70 19.66 -49.62 31.66
N ALA A 71 19.87 -48.96 32.79
CA ALA A 71 19.19 -47.71 33.13
C ALA A 71 19.57 -46.55 32.18
N VAL A 72 20.85 -46.42 31.82
CA VAL A 72 21.32 -45.44 30.81
C VAL A 72 20.69 -45.71 29.43
N LEU A 73 20.57 -46.98 29.02
CA LEU A 73 19.95 -47.35 27.75
C LEU A 73 18.44 -47.02 27.73
N ARG A 74 17.73 -47.34 28.82
CA ARG A 74 16.31 -46.99 29.00
C ARG A 74 16.10 -45.47 28.98
N PHE A 75 17.00 -44.73 29.63
CA PHE A 75 16.94 -43.27 29.62
C PHE A 75 17.09 -42.70 28.21
N LYS A 76 18.07 -43.18 27.44
CA LYS A 76 18.29 -42.74 26.04
C LYS A 76 17.16 -43.14 25.08
N GLN A 77 16.49 -44.26 25.31
CA GLN A 77 15.45 -44.75 24.41
C GLN A 77 14.07 -44.15 24.70
N THR A 78 13.71 -43.96 25.98
CA THR A 78 12.31 -43.60 26.34
C THR A 78 12.19 -42.46 27.32
N GLU A 79 13.04 -42.37 28.35
CA GLU A 79 12.79 -41.43 29.46
C GLU A 79 13.25 -40.01 29.14
N ARG A 80 14.27 -39.82 28.29
CA ARG A 80 14.76 -38.47 27.91
C ARG A 80 13.72 -37.60 27.20
N PHE A 81 12.76 -38.24 26.49
CA PHE A 81 11.73 -37.55 25.72
C PHE A 81 10.53 -37.11 26.57
N ARG A 82 10.34 -37.77 27.72
CA ARG A 82 9.19 -37.57 28.59
C ARG A 82 9.36 -36.38 29.52
N ARG A 83 8.23 -35.80 29.94
CA ARG A 83 8.21 -34.70 30.91
C ARG A 83 8.63 -35.16 32.31
N SER A 84 9.77 -34.68 32.80
CA SER A 84 10.24 -34.85 34.19
C SER A 84 10.92 -33.56 34.68
N PRO A 85 11.04 -33.33 36.01
CA PRO A 85 11.73 -32.16 36.53
C PRO A 85 13.24 -32.18 36.21
N GLU A 86 13.86 -33.36 36.18
CA GLU A 86 15.27 -33.53 35.79
C GLU A 86 15.49 -33.32 34.28
N THR A 87 14.60 -33.87 33.44
CA THR A 87 14.68 -33.71 31.98
C THR A 87 14.33 -32.29 31.55
N GLN A 88 13.47 -31.58 32.29
CA GLN A 88 13.12 -30.18 32.01
C GLN A 88 14.35 -29.26 32.07
N ALA A 89 15.26 -29.46 33.03
CA ALA A 89 16.48 -28.67 33.13
C ALA A 89 17.42 -28.90 31.92
N ILE A 90 17.51 -30.14 31.43
CA ILE A 90 18.26 -30.47 30.21
C ILE A 90 17.61 -29.79 28.99
N VAL A 91 16.28 -29.89 28.85
CA VAL A 91 15.54 -29.33 27.72
C VAL A 91 15.68 -27.81 27.67
N ARG A 92 15.63 -27.10 28.81
CA ARG A 92 15.83 -25.65 28.85
C ARG A 92 17.23 -25.24 28.39
N ALA A 93 18.26 -25.94 28.86
CA ALA A 93 19.63 -25.69 28.41
C ALA A 93 19.81 -25.99 26.90
N LYS A 94 19.24 -27.09 26.40
CA LYS A 94 19.27 -27.41 24.96
C LYS A 94 18.49 -26.42 24.12
N HIS A 95 17.34 -25.95 24.59
CA HIS A 95 16.57 -24.89 23.95
C HIS A 95 17.39 -23.59 23.87
N ALA A 96 18.09 -23.19 24.94
CA ALA A 96 19.00 -22.05 24.90
C ALA A 96 20.15 -22.26 23.88
N ALA A 97 20.70 -23.47 23.78
CA ALA A 97 21.69 -23.79 22.74
C ALA A 97 21.10 -23.73 21.31
N LEU A 98 19.84 -24.12 21.11
CA LEU A 98 19.15 -23.95 19.82
C LEU A 98 18.97 -22.47 19.47
N GLN A 99 18.70 -21.60 20.45
CA GLN A 99 18.64 -20.14 20.21
C GLN A 99 20.00 -19.56 19.80
N VAL A 100 21.10 -20.08 20.34
CA VAL A 100 22.46 -19.72 19.86
C VAL A 100 22.68 -20.22 18.44
N LEU A 101 22.29 -21.47 18.16
CA LEU A 101 22.41 -22.07 16.83
C LEU A 101 21.61 -21.28 15.77
N ASP A 102 20.41 -20.79 16.11
CA ASP A 102 19.60 -19.94 15.23
C ASP A 102 20.34 -18.67 14.80
N LEU A 103 20.97 -17.98 15.76
CA LEU A 103 21.79 -16.80 15.46
C LEU A 103 22.98 -17.18 14.56
N VAL A 104 23.68 -18.27 14.86
CA VAL A 104 24.81 -18.74 14.05
C VAL A 104 24.38 -19.03 12.61
N MET A 105 23.25 -19.71 12.40
CA MET A 105 22.70 -19.94 11.07
C MET A 105 22.37 -18.63 10.36
N THR A 106 21.84 -17.63 11.08
CA THR A 106 21.54 -16.30 10.50
C THR A 106 22.81 -15.56 10.08
N PHE A 107 23.88 -15.60 10.88
CA PHE A 107 25.17 -15.03 10.51
C PHE A 107 25.75 -15.69 9.24
N GLN A 108 25.56 -17.01 9.08
CA GLN A 108 25.98 -17.72 7.88
C GLN A 108 25.17 -17.31 6.64
N GLU A 109 23.86 -17.12 6.77
CA GLU A 109 23.03 -16.58 5.69
C GLU A 109 23.50 -15.19 5.26
N ASN A 110 23.81 -14.31 6.23
CA ASN A 110 24.36 -12.98 5.95
C ASN A 110 25.73 -13.05 5.25
N ALA A 111 26.61 -13.97 5.66
CA ALA A 111 27.90 -14.17 5.01
C ALA A 111 27.74 -14.69 3.56
N ARG A 112 26.77 -15.57 3.31
CA ARG A 112 26.41 -16.03 1.95
C ARG A 112 25.93 -14.88 1.09
N LEU A 113 25.02 -14.05 1.62
CA LEU A 113 24.52 -12.87 0.93
C LEU A 113 25.65 -11.90 0.59
N ALA A 114 26.56 -11.65 1.53
CA ALA A 114 27.73 -10.79 1.29
C ALA A 114 28.64 -11.32 0.17
N SER A 115 28.88 -12.64 0.14
CA SER A 115 29.63 -13.29 -0.95
C SER A 115 28.90 -13.20 -2.29
N PHE A 116 27.58 -13.37 -2.30
CA PHE A 116 26.75 -13.21 -3.50
C PHE A 116 26.79 -11.77 -4.05
N ILE A 117 26.66 -10.77 -3.17
CA ILE A 117 26.76 -9.34 -3.54
C ILE A 117 28.17 -9.02 -4.06
N LYS A 118 29.23 -9.60 -3.48
CA LYS A 118 30.59 -9.46 -4.00
C LYS A 118 30.71 -10.00 -5.43
N LYS A 119 30.14 -11.17 -5.71
CA LYS A 119 30.11 -11.73 -7.08
C LYS A 119 29.28 -10.88 -8.05
N PHE A 120 28.20 -10.25 -7.60
CA PHE A 120 27.47 -9.25 -8.40
C PHE A 120 28.37 -8.05 -8.73
N LYS A 121 29.06 -7.50 -7.73
CA LYS A 121 30.02 -6.39 -7.93
C LYS A 121 31.11 -6.75 -8.94
N ASP A 122 31.71 -7.93 -8.82
CA ASP A 122 32.75 -8.39 -9.74
C ASP A 122 32.19 -8.57 -11.17
N SER A 123 30.91 -8.93 -11.31
CA SER A 123 30.22 -9.03 -12.60
C SER A 123 29.98 -7.67 -13.25
N GLU A 124 29.50 -6.68 -12.50
CA GLU A 124 29.31 -5.30 -13.00
C GLU A 124 30.66 -4.66 -13.40
N ILE A 125 31.71 -4.82 -12.58
CA ILE A 125 33.05 -4.31 -12.92
C ILE A 125 33.57 -4.96 -14.20
N SER A 126 33.34 -6.26 -14.36
CA SER A 126 33.74 -7.00 -15.56
C SER A 126 32.99 -6.57 -16.81
N GLU A 127 31.74 -6.11 -16.69
CA GLU A 127 30.92 -5.59 -17.79
C GLU A 127 31.46 -4.24 -18.29
N VAL A 128 31.73 -3.31 -17.37
CA VAL A 128 32.21 -1.95 -17.67
C VAL A 128 33.63 -1.96 -18.25
N ALA A 129 34.47 -2.92 -17.86
CA ALA A 129 35.89 -2.94 -18.21
C ALA A 129 36.22 -3.24 -19.70
N THR A 130 35.23 -3.56 -20.57
CA THR A 130 35.32 -3.79 -22.05
C THR A 130 36.47 -4.68 -22.59
N ARG A 131 37.36 -5.20 -21.74
CA ARG A 131 38.48 -6.07 -22.13
C ARG A 131 37.99 -7.49 -22.32
N ARG A 132 37.72 -7.84 -23.58
CA ARG A 132 37.24 -9.14 -24.13
C ARG A 132 37.89 -10.44 -23.62
N LYS A 133 38.90 -10.42 -22.74
CA LYS A 133 39.65 -11.65 -22.39
C LYS A 133 39.08 -12.43 -21.21
N HIS A 134 38.35 -11.82 -20.27
CA HIS A 134 37.68 -12.57 -19.19
C HIS A 134 36.43 -11.84 -18.69
N ILE A 135 35.28 -12.09 -19.34
CA ILE A 135 33.97 -11.65 -18.83
C ILE A 135 33.55 -12.60 -17.70
N HIS A 136 33.16 -12.05 -16.55
CA HIS A 136 32.74 -12.83 -15.41
C HIS A 136 31.55 -13.76 -15.78
N PRO A 137 31.54 -15.04 -15.35
CA PRO A 137 30.54 -16.01 -15.81
C PRO A 137 29.08 -15.65 -15.51
N LEU A 138 28.83 -14.76 -14.54
CA LEU A 138 27.48 -14.37 -14.13
C LEU A 138 26.89 -13.21 -14.94
N VAL A 139 27.68 -12.52 -15.77
CA VAL A 139 27.24 -11.34 -16.54
C VAL A 139 25.97 -11.57 -17.38
N PRO A 140 25.81 -12.72 -18.09
CA PRO A 140 24.59 -12.96 -18.86
C PRO A 140 23.32 -12.93 -18.00
N ALA A 141 23.40 -13.38 -16.74
CA ALA A 141 22.24 -13.48 -15.86
C ALA A 141 21.79 -12.14 -15.24
N LEU A 142 22.49 -11.04 -15.52
CA LEU A 142 22.11 -9.68 -15.11
C LEU A 142 20.91 -9.14 -15.88
N TYR A 143 20.55 -9.76 -17.02
CA TYR A 143 19.52 -9.26 -17.93
C TYR A 143 18.38 -10.27 -18.10
N ASP A 144 17.19 -9.77 -18.40
CA ASP A 144 15.99 -10.56 -18.68
C ASP A 144 16.10 -11.41 -19.96
N SER A 145 17.07 -11.10 -20.82
CA SER A 145 17.34 -11.88 -22.05
C SER A 145 17.98 -13.25 -21.77
N PHE A 146 18.42 -13.51 -20.54
CA PHE A 146 18.96 -14.79 -20.16
C PHE A 146 17.84 -15.76 -19.78
N ASP A 147 17.73 -16.85 -20.54
CA ASP A 147 16.84 -17.96 -20.22
C ASP A 147 17.60 -19.02 -19.39
N PRO A 148 17.25 -19.23 -18.11
CA PRO A 148 17.84 -20.26 -17.26
C PRO A 148 17.57 -21.70 -17.75
N PHE A 149 16.62 -21.89 -18.67
CA PHE A 149 16.18 -23.19 -19.18
C PHE A 149 16.59 -23.46 -20.64
N ASP A 150 17.42 -22.59 -21.23
CA ASP A 150 17.91 -22.78 -22.59
C ASP A 150 18.68 -24.12 -22.72
N THR A 151 18.26 -24.92 -23.69
CA THR A 151 18.78 -26.28 -23.95
C THR A 151 19.95 -26.29 -24.94
N ARG A 152 20.33 -25.14 -25.52
CA ARG A 152 21.47 -25.05 -26.44
C ARG A 152 22.78 -25.42 -25.75
N LYS A 153 23.67 -26.15 -26.45
CA LYS A 153 24.97 -26.61 -25.91
C LYS A 153 25.85 -25.45 -25.41
N SER A 154 25.83 -24.31 -26.08
CA SER A 154 26.55 -23.10 -25.66
C SER A 154 26.00 -22.51 -24.36
N ALA A 155 24.67 -22.44 -24.22
CA ALA A 155 23.99 -21.97 -23.01
C ALA A 155 24.20 -22.91 -21.82
N LEU A 156 24.11 -24.22 -22.02
CA LEU A 156 24.40 -25.24 -21.01
C LEU A 156 25.83 -25.16 -20.45
N GLN A 157 26.82 -24.81 -21.29
CA GLN A 157 28.19 -24.60 -20.82
C GLN A 157 28.32 -23.37 -19.92
N VAL A 158 27.59 -22.29 -20.22
CA VAL A 158 27.56 -21.07 -19.38
C VAL A 158 26.84 -21.36 -18.06
N GLN A 159 25.66 -21.99 -18.12
CA GLN A 159 24.90 -22.44 -16.95
C GLN A 159 25.72 -23.36 -16.02
N LYS A 160 26.52 -24.29 -16.58
CA LYS A 160 27.44 -25.14 -15.80
C LYS A 160 28.51 -24.33 -15.07
N ARG A 161 29.07 -23.30 -15.70
CA ARG A 161 30.05 -22.40 -15.05
C ARG A 161 29.41 -21.59 -13.94
N MET A 162 28.21 -21.03 -14.16
CA MET A 162 27.45 -20.32 -13.13
C MET A 162 27.10 -21.23 -11.94
N LYS A 163 26.64 -22.46 -12.20
CA LYS A 163 26.36 -23.46 -11.14
C LYS A 163 27.62 -23.84 -10.36
N LYS A 164 28.79 -23.87 -11.00
CA LYS A 164 30.07 -24.11 -10.32
C LYS A 164 30.42 -22.97 -9.36
N GLU A 165 30.27 -21.71 -9.81
CA GLU A 165 30.49 -20.53 -8.96
C GLU A 165 29.56 -20.49 -7.74
N LEU A 166 28.27 -20.84 -7.93
CA LEU A 166 27.32 -20.94 -6.82
C LEU A 166 27.67 -22.09 -5.85
N ARG A 167 28.11 -23.25 -6.36
CA ARG A 167 28.56 -24.36 -5.51
C ARG A 167 29.72 -23.95 -4.63
N ILE A 168 30.75 -23.30 -5.20
CA ILE A 168 31.92 -22.83 -4.45
C ILE A 168 31.48 -21.89 -3.31
N MET A 169 30.61 -20.93 -3.60
CA MET A 169 30.07 -20.01 -2.59
C MET A 169 29.32 -20.73 -1.46
N PHE A 170 28.48 -21.71 -1.81
CA PHE A 170 27.74 -22.48 -0.81
C PHE A 170 28.65 -23.40 -0.01
N GLU A 171 29.66 -24.02 -0.63
CA GLU A 171 30.63 -24.90 0.02
C GLU A 171 31.53 -24.15 1.00
N GLU A 172 32.01 -22.96 0.63
CA GLU A 172 32.80 -22.08 1.51
C GLU A 172 32.04 -21.70 2.78
N SER A 173 30.75 -21.37 2.65
CA SER A 173 29.91 -21.00 3.79
C SER A 173 29.41 -22.21 4.60
N SER A 174 29.31 -23.40 4.02
CA SER A 174 28.92 -24.63 4.73
C SER A 174 30.10 -25.42 5.30
N ARG A 175 31.35 -24.99 5.05
CA ARG A 175 32.57 -25.72 5.46
C ARG A 175 32.63 -26.04 6.96
N HIS A 176 31.93 -25.26 7.79
CA HIS A 176 31.94 -25.37 9.23
C HIS A 176 30.67 -26.01 9.82
N VAL A 177 29.67 -26.36 9.01
CA VAL A 177 28.41 -26.99 9.46
C VAL A 177 28.24 -28.34 8.78
N ASP A 178 28.30 -29.40 9.57
CA ASP A 178 27.89 -30.73 9.15
C ASP A 178 26.36 -30.81 9.09
N ASN A 179 25.81 -30.48 7.93
CA ASN A 179 24.36 -30.45 7.71
C ASN A 179 23.70 -31.82 7.95
N ILE A 180 24.43 -32.93 7.73
CA ILE A 180 23.88 -34.29 7.89
C ILE A 180 23.71 -34.59 9.37
N ALA A 181 24.77 -34.40 10.16
CA ALA A 181 24.71 -34.60 11.61
C ALA A 181 23.68 -33.67 12.26
N LEU A 182 23.62 -32.41 11.85
CA LEU A 182 22.67 -31.45 12.42
C LEU A 182 21.22 -31.78 12.09
N THR A 183 20.94 -32.28 10.88
CA THR A 183 19.61 -32.76 10.50
C THR A 183 19.16 -33.91 11.40
N SER A 184 20.03 -34.90 11.63
CA SER A 184 19.70 -36.01 12.53
C SER A 184 19.45 -35.56 13.96
N ILE A 185 20.22 -34.60 14.46
CA ILE A 185 20.05 -34.05 15.82
C ILE A 185 18.73 -33.28 15.92
N LEU A 186 18.39 -32.42 14.94
CA LEU A 186 17.15 -31.64 14.99
C LEU A 186 15.90 -32.52 14.89
N ILE A 187 15.94 -33.59 14.08
CA ILE A 187 14.85 -34.58 14.01
C ILE A 187 14.71 -35.30 15.35
N ASP A 188 15.82 -35.70 15.98
CA ASP A 188 15.82 -36.35 17.30
C ASP A 188 15.23 -35.43 18.39
N LEU A 189 15.59 -34.15 18.37
CA LEU A 189 15.07 -33.14 19.28
C LEU A 189 13.58 -32.84 19.10
N ALA A 190 13.03 -33.06 17.90
CA ALA A 190 11.60 -32.89 17.61
C ALA A 190 10.71 -34.00 18.21
N HIS A 191 11.29 -35.09 18.72
CA HIS A 191 10.56 -36.18 19.39
C HIS A 191 10.31 -35.93 20.89
N TYR A 192 10.80 -34.82 21.45
CA TYR A 192 10.58 -34.46 22.85
C TYR A 192 9.13 -34.00 23.09
N GLU A 193 8.55 -34.32 24.25
CA GLU A 193 7.18 -33.92 24.64
C GLU A 193 7.04 -32.42 25.03
N TYR A 194 7.98 -31.56 24.63
CA TYR A 194 8.05 -30.15 25.02
C TYR A 194 7.84 -29.22 23.80
N ASP A 195 6.70 -28.54 23.75
CA ASP A 195 6.27 -27.74 22.59
C ASP A 195 7.31 -26.69 22.11
N PRO A 196 7.97 -25.90 22.99
CA PRO A 196 8.98 -24.92 22.55
C PRO A 196 10.20 -25.57 21.88
N MET A 197 10.56 -26.78 22.32
CA MET A 197 11.68 -27.53 21.76
C MET A 197 11.35 -28.07 20.37
N VAL A 198 10.14 -28.61 20.21
CA VAL A 198 9.64 -29.09 18.92
C VAL A 198 9.51 -27.93 17.92
N GLN A 199 8.93 -26.81 18.34
CA GLN A 199 8.77 -25.64 17.47
C GLN A 199 10.12 -25.12 16.96
N LEU A 200 11.08 -24.88 17.85
CA LEU A 200 12.38 -24.32 17.47
C LEU A 200 13.23 -25.31 16.65
N SER A 201 13.18 -26.61 16.97
CA SER A 201 13.89 -27.63 16.20
C SER A 201 13.34 -27.77 14.77
N LEU A 202 12.02 -27.76 14.59
CA LEU A 202 11.37 -27.77 13.26
C LEU A 202 11.64 -26.48 12.48
N GLN A 203 11.63 -25.32 13.15
CA GLN A 203 11.99 -24.04 12.52
C GLN A 203 13.43 -24.05 12.01
N LEU A 204 14.37 -24.52 12.82
CA LEU A 204 15.79 -24.63 12.43
C LEU A 204 16.00 -25.66 11.33
N LEU A 205 15.26 -26.77 11.34
CA LEU A 205 15.29 -27.76 10.28
C LEU A 205 14.80 -27.14 8.95
N ASN A 206 13.69 -26.41 8.98
CA ASN A 206 13.19 -25.68 7.82
C ASN A 206 14.20 -24.63 7.35
N LYS A 207 14.82 -23.89 8.26
CA LYS A 207 15.86 -22.90 7.95
C LYS A 207 17.07 -23.55 7.27
N LEU A 208 17.54 -24.69 7.77
CA LEU A 208 18.65 -25.46 7.19
C LEU A 208 18.35 -25.87 5.72
N HIS A 209 17.14 -26.38 5.47
CA HIS A 209 16.73 -26.81 4.14
C HIS A 209 16.40 -25.65 3.19
N SER A 210 15.86 -24.55 3.69
CA SER A 210 15.51 -23.36 2.91
C SER A 210 16.65 -22.36 2.76
N ALA A 211 17.78 -22.52 3.46
CA ALA A 211 18.86 -21.53 3.55
C ALA A 211 19.39 -21.03 2.18
N LYS A 212 19.39 -21.90 1.16
CA LYS A 212 19.84 -21.52 -0.20
C LYS A 212 18.80 -20.63 -0.89
N SER A 213 17.53 -20.98 -0.80
CA SER A 213 16.41 -20.18 -1.35
C SER A 213 16.19 -18.88 -0.58
N SER A 214 16.36 -18.94 0.75
CA SER A 214 16.30 -17.78 1.65
C SER A 214 17.31 -16.70 1.25
N MET A 215 18.55 -17.08 0.92
CA MET A 215 19.57 -16.14 0.46
C MET A 215 19.17 -15.41 -0.83
N PHE A 216 18.57 -16.11 -1.82
CA PHE A 216 18.08 -15.45 -3.03
C PHE A 216 16.92 -14.49 -2.73
N ASN A 217 16.00 -14.86 -1.83
CA ASN A 217 14.92 -13.97 -1.39
C ASN A 217 15.47 -12.72 -0.68
N LEU A 218 16.52 -12.86 0.14
CA LEU A 218 17.20 -11.73 0.76
C LEU A 218 17.91 -10.84 -0.26
N ALA A 219 18.51 -11.43 -1.30
CA ALA A 219 19.16 -10.70 -2.38
C ALA A 219 18.16 -9.91 -3.24
N VAL A 220 16.98 -10.47 -3.52
CA VAL A 220 15.89 -9.76 -4.22
C VAL A 220 15.44 -8.51 -3.48
N ASN A 221 15.43 -8.55 -2.15
CA ASN A 221 15.02 -7.43 -1.30
C ASN A 221 16.18 -6.49 -0.91
N SER A 222 17.40 -6.76 -1.38
CA SER A 222 18.57 -5.95 -1.05
C SER A 222 18.73 -4.76 -2.01
N LEU A 223 19.27 -3.67 -1.49
CA LEU A 223 19.46 -2.42 -2.23
C LEU A 223 20.95 -2.04 -2.29
N VAL A 224 21.39 -1.66 -3.49
CA VAL A 224 22.69 -1.06 -3.78
C VAL A 224 22.49 0.45 -3.82
N LEU A 225 23.21 1.18 -2.96
CA LEU A 225 23.12 2.64 -2.86
C LEU A 225 24.42 3.26 -3.38
N ILE A 226 24.31 4.27 -4.25
CA ILE A 226 25.44 4.98 -4.84
C ILE A 226 25.32 6.48 -4.59
N THR A 227 24.10 7.00 -4.68
CA THR A 227 23.84 8.42 -4.47
C THR A 227 24.13 8.85 -3.03
N PRO A 228 24.69 10.06 -2.83
CA PRO A 228 25.00 10.55 -1.49
C PRO A 228 23.75 10.74 -0.63
N ASP A 229 22.62 11.11 -1.24
CA ASP A 229 21.34 11.27 -0.55
C ASP A 229 20.78 9.94 -0.05
N SER A 230 20.73 8.89 -0.88
CA SER A 230 20.31 7.54 -0.43
C SER A 230 21.19 7.05 0.74
N CYS A 231 22.50 7.29 0.66
CA CYS A 231 23.43 6.92 1.74
C CYS A 231 23.16 7.71 3.03
N ARG A 232 22.82 8.99 2.94
CA ARG A 232 22.43 9.82 4.10
C ARG A 232 21.15 9.28 4.73
N VAL A 233 20.11 9.05 3.91
CA VAL A 233 18.81 8.52 4.36
C VAL A 233 19.00 7.16 5.05
N HIS A 234 19.74 6.22 4.44
CA HIS A 234 20.02 4.92 5.04
C HIS A 234 20.68 5.04 6.43
N ARG A 235 21.67 5.93 6.59
CA ARG A 235 22.33 6.13 7.89
C ARG A 235 21.39 6.71 8.93
N GLU A 236 20.51 7.62 8.53
CA GLU A 236 19.55 8.25 9.44
C GLU A 236 18.49 7.24 9.90
N VAL A 237 17.84 6.57 8.95
CA VAL A 237 16.85 5.51 9.24
C VAL A 237 17.49 4.38 10.08
N GLY A 238 18.73 4.02 9.77
CA GLY A 238 19.50 3.01 10.51
C GLY A 238 19.79 3.38 11.97
N LYS A 239 19.79 4.67 12.34
CA LYS A 239 19.90 5.13 13.72
C LYS A 239 18.54 5.23 14.40
N GLN A 240 17.55 5.77 13.70
CA GLN A 240 16.23 6.08 14.26
C GLN A 240 15.35 4.84 14.50
N VAL A 241 15.32 3.90 13.55
CA VAL A 241 14.45 2.71 13.63
C VAL A 241 14.77 1.80 14.83
N PRO A 242 16.04 1.51 15.18
CA PRO A 242 16.35 0.75 16.39
C PRO A 242 15.90 1.45 17.68
N LEU A 243 16.06 2.77 17.76
CA LEU A 243 15.60 3.57 18.90
C LEU A 243 14.07 3.48 19.02
N LEU A 244 13.36 3.62 17.90
CA LEU A 244 11.91 3.51 17.85
C LEU A 244 11.44 2.12 18.34
N LYS A 245 12.04 1.04 17.82
CA LYS A 245 11.74 -0.34 18.25
C LYS A 245 11.98 -0.57 19.74
N MET A 246 13.00 0.07 20.31
CA MET A 246 13.28 -0.02 21.74
C MET A 246 12.19 0.67 22.57
N MET A 247 11.79 1.88 22.17
CA MET A 247 10.80 2.68 22.90
C MET A 247 9.39 2.09 22.86
N ILE A 248 9.01 1.44 21.76
CA ILE A 248 7.65 0.85 21.59
C ILE A 248 7.39 -0.30 22.57
N ARG A 249 8.44 -1.03 22.99
CA ARG A 249 8.29 -2.21 23.86
C ARG A 249 7.95 -1.87 25.32
N SER A 250 8.15 -0.62 25.73
CA SER A 250 7.79 -0.11 27.05
C SER A 250 6.49 0.69 26.99
N LYS A 251 5.79 0.82 28.12
CA LYS A 251 4.75 1.85 28.25
C LYS A 251 5.39 3.23 28.04
N TRP A 252 4.79 4.03 27.15
CA TRP A 252 5.36 5.32 26.77
C TRP A 252 5.16 6.34 27.89
N THR A 253 6.23 7.02 28.27
CA THR A 253 6.14 8.27 29.02
C THR A 253 5.89 9.43 28.05
N SER A 254 5.41 10.57 28.55
CA SER A 254 5.20 11.80 27.77
C SER A 254 6.42 12.17 26.90
N ASP A 255 7.61 12.18 27.50
CA ASP A 255 8.85 12.48 26.78
C ASP A 255 9.20 11.45 25.69
N GLN A 256 8.85 10.18 25.90
CA GLN A 256 9.05 9.13 24.90
C GLN A 256 8.05 9.26 23.74
N ALA A 257 6.79 9.60 24.03
CA ALA A 257 5.77 9.83 23.02
C ALA A 257 6.16 10.99 22.10
N VAL A 258 6.60 12.13 22.65
CA VAL A 258 7.07 13.28 21.85
C VAL A 258 8.27 12.89 20.97
N LYS A 259 9.24 12.13 21.50
CA LYS A 259 10.39 11.65 20.70
C LYS A 259 9.96 10.72 19.58
N ILE A 260 9.01 9.81 19.84
CA ILE A 260 8.44 8.92 18.83
C ILE A 260 7.76 9.74 17.74
N GLU A 261 6.94 10.74 18.11
CA GLU A 261 6.25 11.62 17.16
C GLU A 261 7.21 12.40 16.27
N THR A 262 8.31 12.93 16.83
CA THR A 262 9.35 13.62 16.07
C THR A 262 10.00 12.68 15.07
N ILE A 263 10.43 11.49 15.50
CA ILE A 263 11.04 10.49 14.61
C ILE A 263 10.06 10.08 13.49
N LEU A 264 8.80 9.79 13.81
CA LEU A 264 7.80 9.42 12.81
C LEU A 264 7.54 10.55 11.80
N SER A 265 7.56 11.82 12.26
CA SER A 265 7.43 12.98 11.39
C SER A 265 8.63 13.13 10.46
N GLU A 266 9.86 13.01 10.98
CA GLU A 266 11.08 13.06 10.17
C GLU A 266 11.12 11.94 9.12
N LEU A 267 10.73 10.71 9.49
CA LEU A 267 10.64 9.59 8.55
C LEU A 267 9.58 9.85 7.46
N ARG A 268 8.47 10.51 7.79
CA ARG A 268 7.44 10.90 6.82
C ARG A 268 7.97 11.91 5.82
N GLU A 269 8.69 12.93 6.27
CA GLU A 269 9.25 13.98 5.39
C GLU A 269 10.23 13.40 4.35
N LEU A 270 10.92 12.32 4.70
CA LEU A 270 11.81 11.60 3.77
C LEU A 270 11.04 10.82 2.69
N CYS A 271 9.75 10.55 2.87
CA CYS A 271 8.96 9.71 1.96
C CYS A 271 8.33 10.46 0.79
N HIS A 272 8.37 11.80 0.77
CA HIS A 272 7.84 12.62 -0.32
C HIS A 272 8.88 13.57 -0.92
N LEU A 273 8.57 14.14 -2.07
CA LEU A 273 9.42 15.14 -2.71
C LEU A 273 9.34 16.49 -1.98
N PRO A 274 10.43 17.29 -1.97
CA PRO A 274 10.40 18.63 -1.39
C PRO A 274 9.33 19.49 -2.09
N LYS A 275 8.50 20.19 -1.30
CA LYS A 275 7.40 21.05 -1.78
C LYS A 275 6.22 20.31 -2.46
N ALA A 276 6.19 18.98 -2.46
CA ALA A 276 5.09 18.17 -2.98
C ALA A 276 4.80 16.97 -2.07
N GLU A 277 4.04 17.19 -0.99
CA GLU A 277 3.72 16.16 0.03
C GLU A 277 2.96 14.95 -0.53
N GLU A 278 2.22 15.12 -1.62
CA GLU A 278 1.45 14.05 -2.27
C GLU A 278 2.29 13.24 -3.28
N GLU A 279 3.51 13.69 -3.58
CA GLU A 279 4.40 13.05 -4.52
C GLU A 279 5.41 12.15 -3.79
N PRO A 280 5.25 10.82 -3.84
CA PRO A 280 6.16 9.90 -3.18
C PRO A 280 7.58 9.96 -3.75
N HIS A 281 8.55 9.73 -2.88
CA HIS A 281 9.95 9.52 -3.22
C HIS A 281 10.24 8.00 -3.31
N PRO A 282 10.29 7.40 -4.52
CA PRO A 282 10.29 5.94 -4.66
C PRO A 282 11.51 5.25 -4.03
N MET A 283 12.70 5.87 -4.14
CA MET A 283 13.92 5.30 -3.54
C MET A 283 13.86 5.29 -2.00
N ASN A 284 13.41 6.38 -1.39
CA ASN A 284 13.28 6.48 0.05
C ASN A 284 12.18 5.54 0.58
N GLN A 285 11.05 5.40 -0.11
CA GLN A 285 10.04 4.40 0.25
C GLN A 285 10.61 2.96 0.23
N ARG A 286 11.42 2.61 -0.78
CA ARG A 286 12.14 1.32 -0.83
C ARG A 286 13.10 1.15 0.34
N LEU A 287 13.86 2.19 0.70
CA LEU A 287 14.74 2.19 1.86
C LEU A 287 13.98 2.01 3.17
N MET A 288 12.83 2.66 3.34
CA MET A 288 12.01 2.50 4.55
C MET A 288 11.52 1.06 4.71
N LEU A 289 11.12 0.41 3.62
CA LEU A 289 10.76 -1.02 3.65
C LEU A 289 11.95 -1.92 3.99
N SER A 290 13.14 -1.64 3.45
CA SER A 290 14.32 -2.47 3.75
C SER A 290 14.70 -2.41 5.23
N HIS A 291 14.42 -1.30 5.93
CA HIS A 291 14.60 -1.18 7.38
C HIS A 291 13.43 -1.74 8.21
N ASN A 292 12.41 -2.28 7.54
CA ASN A 292 11.18 -2.79 8.14
C ASN A 292 10.45 -1.71 8.97
N VAL A 293 10.38 -0.47 8.45
CA VAL A 293 9.65 0.63 9.10
C VAL A 293 8.15 0.30 9.20
N LEU A 294 7.59 -0.34 8.16
CA LEU A 294 6.17 -0.72 8.15
C LEU A 294 5.82 -1.69 9.30
N GLY A 295 6.69 -2.66 9.60
CA GLY A 295 6.50 -3.54 10.75
C GLY A 295 6.49 -2.78 12.08
N VAL A 296 7.33 -1.75 12.22
CA VAL A 296 7.33 -0.89 13.41
C VAL A 296 6.03 -0.10 13.52
N VAL A 297 5.50 0.38 12.40
CA VAL A 297 4.19 1.04 12.36
C VAL A 297 3.08 0.08 12.78
N PHE A 298 3.07 -1.17 12.29
CA PHE A 298 2.10 -2.17 12.75
C PHE A 298 2.22 -2.48 14.24
N ASP A 299 3.45 -2.56 14.78
CA ASP A 299 3.68 -2.76 16.21
C ASP A 299 3.08 -1.59 17.04
N ILE A 300 3.26 -0.34 16.59
CA ILE A 300 2.67 0.84 17.22
C ILE A 300 1.13 0.76 17.17
N LEU A 301 0.56 0.48 16.00
CA LEU A 301 -0.89 0.46 15.80
C LEU A 301 -1.58 -0.73 16.48
N SER A 302 -0.85 -1.80 16.78
CA SER A 302 -1.34 -2.97 17.51
C SER A 302 -1.39 -2.76 19.03
N THR A 303 -0.94 -1.61 19.53
CA THR A 303 -1.00 -1.28 20.96
C THR A 303 -2.46 -1.17 21.37
N GLU A 304 -2.91 -2.04 22.28
CA GLU A 304 -4.28 -2.03 22.80
C GLU A 304 -4.56 -0.71 23.52
N THR A 305 -5.54 0.06 23.03
CA THR A 305 -6.03 1.28 23.66
C THR A 305 -7.42 1.04 24.24
N ASP A 306 -7.57 1.28 25.54
CA ASP A 306 -8.89 1.22 26.19
C ASP A 306 -9.61 2.55 25.93
N VAL A 307 -10.65 2.50 25.08
CA VAL A 307 -11.38 3.68 24.61
C VAL A 307 -12.08 4.43 25.76
N GLN A 308 -12.24 3.82 26.94
CA GLN A 308 -12.99 4.42 28.07
C GLN A 308 -12.17 5.39 28.95
N LEU A 309 -10.86 5.54 28.73
CA LEU A 309 -9.95 6.30 29.61
C LEU A 309 -9.32 7.53 28.91
N THR A 310 -10.12 8.30 28.17
CA THR A 310 -9.76 9.37 27.21
C THR A 310 -8.73 10.40 27.69
N GLU A 311 -8.76 10.80 28.97
CA GLU A 311 -7.85 11.84 29.51
C GLU A 311 -6.38 11.38 29.63
N LYS A 312 -6.10 10.07 29.66
CA LYS A 312 -4.72 9.52 29.72
C LYS A 312 -4.09 9.24 28.36
N TYR A 313 -4.82 9.47 27.25
CA TYR A 313 -4.41 8.99 25.92
C TYR A 313 -3.96 10.06 24.95
N HIS A 314 -3.91 11.35 25.31
CA HIS A 314 -3.47 12.41 24.38
C HIS A 314 -2.10 12.08 23.75
N GLU A 315 -1.17 11.57 24.55
CA GLU A 315 0.18 11.14 24.12
C GLU A 315 0.12 9.95 23.14
N THR A 316 -0.79 9.00 23.36
CA THR A 316 -0.94 7.84 22.46
C THR A 316 -1.61 8.21 21.15
N VAL A 317 -2.56 9.15 21.17
CA VAL A 317 -3.28 9.61 19.97
C VAL A 317 -2.30 10.33 19.02
N GLY A 318 -1.41 11.16 19.55
CA GLY A 318 -0.36 11.82 18.76
C GLY A 318 0.55 10.82 18.05
N VAL A 319 1.07 9.83 18.78
CA VAL A 319 1.90 8.74 18.22
C VAL A 319 1.15 7.93 17.15
N LEU A 320 -0.07 7.48 17.44
CA LEU A 320 -0.90 6.72 16.50
C LEU A 320 -1.16 7.53 15.22
N ARG A 321 -1.51 8.81 15.35
CA ARG A 321 -1.76 9.71 14.22
C ARG A 321 -0.52 9.82 13.33
N LYS A 322 0.66 10.05 13.92
CA LYS A 322 1.92 10.12 13.16
C LYS A 322 2.28 8.79 12.49
N ALA A 323 2.02 7.66 13.17
CA ALA A 323 2.26 6.33 12.62
C ALA A 323 1.38 6.04 11.40
N VAL A 324 0.08 6.37 11.48
CA VAL A 324 -0.86 6.24 10.35
C VAL A 324 -0.48 7.17 9.20
N ARG A 325 -0.06 8.40 9.46
CA ARG A 325 0.41 9.33 8.41
C ARG A 325 1.67 8.83 7.71
N LEU A 326 2.61 8.22 8.45
CA LEU A 326 3.77 7.54 7.88
C LEU A 326 3.34 6.33 7.03
N MET A 327 2.40 5.51 7.52
CA MET A 327 1.84 4.39 6.75
C MET A 327 1.24 4.88 5.42
N LYS A 328 0.43 5.95 5.45
CA LYS A 328 -0.11 6.58 4.24
C LYS A 328 1.02 6.95 3.27
N ALA A 329 2.04 7.69 3.73
CA ALA A 329 3.16 8.12 2.89
C ALA A 329 3.96 6.95 2.28
N LEU A 330 4.09 5.83 3.01
CA LEU A 330 4.73 4.61 2.49
C LEU A 330 3.88 3.87 1.46
N THR A 331 2.55 4.02 1.53
CA THR A 331 1.58 3.26 0.71
C THR A 331 1.33 3.91 -0.64
N ILE A 332 1.47 5.24 -0.76
CA ILE A 332 1.17 5.98 -1.99
C ILE A 332 1.97 5.41 -3.18
N ARG A 333 1.24 4.90 -4.18
CA ARG A 333 1.74 4.35 -5.46
C ARG A 333 2.85 3.29 -5.30
N TYR A 334 2.80 2.50 -4.23
CA TYR A 334 3.76 1.42 -3.99
C TYR A 334 3.08 0.08 -3.70
N GLU A 335 2.93 -0.74 -4.74
CA GLU A 335 2.18 -2.01 -4.73
C GLU A 335 2.63 -3.00 -3.63
N ASP A 336 3.95 -3.13 -3.39
CA ASP A 336 4.47 -4.04 -2.36
C ASP A 336 4.01 -3.63 -0.94
N VAL A 337 3.87 -2.34 -0.67
CA VAL A 337 3.38 -1.81 0.61
C VAL A 337 1.87 -1.95 0.69
N GLN A 338 1.16 -1.62 -0.39
CA GLN A 338 -0.29 -1.80 -0.47
C GLN A 338 -0.68 -3.25 -0.15
N ASN A 339 0.02 -4.23 -0.73
CA ASN A 339 -0.18 -5.65 -0.45
C ASN A 339 0.06 -6.01 1.03
N GLN A 340 1.14 -5.49 1.65
CA GLN A 340 1.45 -5.77 3.05
C GLN A 340 0.43 -5.15 4.03
N VAL A 341 -0.04 -3.93 3.76
CA VAL A 341 -1.10 -3.29 4.54
C VAL A 341 -2.42 -4.03 4.35
N PHE A 342 -2.75 -4.45 3.12
CA PHE A 342 -3.95 -5.23 2.83
C PHE A 342 -3.97 -6.58 3.56
N ASN A 343 -2.84 -7.29 3.61
CA ASN A 343 -2.73 -8.56 4.36
C ASN A 343 -3.00 -8.38 5.87
N ASN A 344 -2.80 -7.17 6.41
CA ASN A 344 -3.08 -6.81 7.80
C ASN A 344 -4.38 -6.00 7.98
N LEU A 345 -5.23 -5.91 6.95
CA LEU A 345 -6.40 -5.03 6.93
C LEU A 345 -7.36 -5.30 8.10
N ASP A 346 -7.61 -6.57 8.45
CA ASP A 346 -8.51 -6.94 9.55
C ASP A 346 -8.01 -6.43 10.92
N SER A 347 -6.70 -6.34 11.11
CA SER A 347 -6.09 -5.74 12.32
C SER A 347 -6.16 -4.21 12.26
N MET A 348 -5.88 -3.61 11.10
CA MET A 348 -5.94 -2.16 10.92
C MET A 348 -7.36 -1.61 11.15
N LEU A 349 -8.41 -2.31 10.73
CA LEU A 349 -9.80 -1.91 10.95
C LEU A 349 -10.24 -1.94 12.43
N ARG A 350 -9.42 -2.52 13.33
CA ARG A 350 -9.65 -2.50 14.79
C ARG A 350 -9.03 -1.30 15.48
N VAL A 351 -8.11 -0.59 14.82
CA VAL A 351 -7.49 0.63 15.37
C VAL A 351 -8.58 1.68 15.60
N ARG A 352 -8.46 2.42 16.70
CA ARG A 352 -9.40 3.46 17.16
C ARG A 352 -8.64 4.74 17.53
N LEU A 353 -9.38 5.85 17.72
CA LEU A 353 -8.90 7.19 18.12
C LEU A 353 -8.25 8.03 17.01
N VAL A 354 -8.01 7.43 15.84
CA VAL A 354 -7.38 8.09 14.66
C VAL A 354 -8.15 7.76 13.38
N GLU A 355 -9.47 7.64 13.48
CA GLU A 355 -10.38 7.20 12.43
C GLU A 355 -10.22 7.96 11.10
N PRO A 356 -10.16 9.32 11.08
CA PRO A 356 -9.99 10.08 9.84
C PRO A 356 -8.66 9.78 9.12
N ASP A 357 -7.53 9.86 9.85
CA ASP A 357 -6.21 9.57 9.29
C ASP A 357 -6.11 8.11 8.83
N LEU A 358 -6.73 7.17 9.56
CA LEU A 358 -6.73 5.74 9.24
C LEU A 358 -7.48 5.47 7.94
N ALA A 359 -8.67 6.05 7.77
CA ALA A 359 -9.45 5.91 6.56
C ALA A 359 -8.67 6.39 5.32
N LEU A 360 -7.95 7.51 5.44
CA LEU A 360 -7.10 8.05 4.38
C LEU A 360 -5.90 7.15 4.07
N ALA A 361 -5.26 6.58 5.10
CA ALA A 361 -4.16 5.65 4.89
C ALA A 361 -4.62 4.34 4.23
N LEU A 362 -5.78 3.82 4.63
CA LEU A 362 -6.37 2.63 4.03
C LEU A 362 -6.89 2.91 2.61
N LYS A 363 -7.33 4.15 2.30
CA LYS A 363 -7.73 4.54 0.94
C LYS A 363 -6.58 4.31 -0.04
N GLU A 364 -5.38 4.76 0.31
CA GLU A 364 -4.18 4.60 -0.53
C GLU A 364 -3.81 3.15 -0.84
N VAL A 365 -4.30 2.17 -0.06
CA VAL A 365 -4.13 0.74 -0.35
C VAL A 365 -4.84 0.34 -1.65
N PHE A 366 -6.01 0.92 -1.91
CA PHE A 366 -6.89 0.58 -3.03
C PHE A 366 -6.69 1.51 -4.24
N VAL A 367 -6.14 2.70 -4.02
CA VAL A 367 -5.88 3.70 -5.07
C VAL A 367 -4.94 3.11 -6.14
N ASN A 368 -5.39 3.14 -7.40
CA ASN A 368 -4.71 2.58 -8.57
C ASN A 368 -4.36 1.08 -8.46
N ASN A 369 -4.98 0.32 -7.54
CA ASN A 369 -4.71 -1.11 -7.35
C ASN A 369 -5.96 -1.97 -7.55
N GLN A 370 -6.21 -2.36 -8.81
CA GLN A 370 -7.36 -3.17 -9.18
C GLN A 370 -7.36 -4.55 -8.50
N GLU A 371 -6.20 -5.17 -8.33
CA GLU A 371 -6.07 -6.52 -7.77
C GLU A 371 -6.60 -6.56 -6.32
N LEU A 372 -6.17 -5.59 -5.49
CA LEU A 372 -6.62 -5.49 -4.10
C LEU A 372 -8.11 -5.16 -4.00
N CYS A 373 -8.63 -4.30 -4.88
CA CYS A 373 -10.07 -4.03 -4.93
C CYS A 373 -10.89 -5.28 -5.28
N LEU A 374 -10.35 -6.22 -6.07
CA LEU A 374 -11.03 -7.48 -6.38
C LEU A 374 -10.90 -8.51 -5.24
N LYS A 375 -9.78 -8.48 -4.50
CA LYS A 375 -9.48 -9.40 -3.38
C LYS A 375 -10.23 -9.08 -2.08
N ILE A 376 -10.71 -7.84 -1.90
CA ILE A 376 -11.41 -7.44 -0.68
C ILE A 376 -12.62 -8.35 -0.37
N LEU A 377 -12.76 -8.72 0.92
CA LEU A 377 -13.79 -9.64 1.37
C LEU A 377 -15.10 -8.89 1.72
N PRO A 378 -16.28 -9.50 1.51
CA PRO A 378 -17.56 -8.89 1.90
C PRO A 378 -17.63 -8.48 3.39
N ARG A 379 -17.03 -9.28 4.28
CA ARG A 379 -16.93 -8.96 5.71
C ARG A 379 -16.14 -7.67 6.00
N GLN A 380 -15.10 -7.40 5.21
CA GLN A 380 -14.26 -6.20 5.35
C GLN A 380 -15.02 -4.97 4.89
N ILE A 381 -15.73 -5.07 3.75
CA ILE A 381 -16.63 -4.00 3.28
C ILE A 381 -17.71 -3.72 4.33
N SER A 382 -18.37 -4.76 4.86
CA SER A 382 -19.38 -4.62 5.91
C SER A 382 -18.82 -3.94 7.15
N ARG A 383 -17.58 -4.26 7.55
CA ARG A 383 -16.92 -3.62 8.70
C ARG A 383 -16.63 -2.14 8.43
N ILE A 384 -16.14 -1.78 7.25
CA ILE A 384 -15.90 -0.38 6.86
C ILE A 384 -17.20 0.42 6.87
N VAL A 385 -18.30 -0.13 6.34
CA VAL A 385 -19.62 0.52 6.43
C VAL A 385 -20.10 0.65 7.89
N GLY A 386 -19.80 -0.33 8.73
CA GLY A 386 -20.02 -0.23 10.18
C GLY A 386 -19.24 0.94 10.81
N LEU A 387 -18.00 1.17 10.40
CA LEU A 387 -17.20 2.32 10.86
C LEU A 387 -17.79 3.66 10.39
N VAL A 388 -18.35 3.72 9.17
CA VAL A 388 -19.11 4.90 8.70
C VAL A 388 -20.32 5.15 9.62
N ALA A 389 -21.08 4.10 9.94
CA ALA A 389 -22.25 4.20 10.81
C ALA A 389 -21.90 4.57 12.27
N GLU A 390 -20.74 4.14 12.77
CA GLU A 390 -20.23 4.44 14.12
C GLU A 390 -19.72 5.90 14.24
N ASN A 391 -19.09 6.44 13.19
CA ASN A 391 -18.39 7.73 13.24
C ASN A 391 -19.13 8.90 12.58
N GLN A 392 -20.00 8.64 11.60
CA GLN A 392 -20.79 9.67 10.91
C GLN A 392 -19.92 10.88 10.48
N GLU A 393 -20.30 12.11 10.84
CA GLU A 393 -19.57 13.34 10.50
C GLU A 393 -18.18 13.45 11.12
N ARG A 394 -17.83 12.63 12.10
CA ARG A 394 -16.50 12.66 12.75
C ARG A 394 -15.40 12.05 11.88
N ALA A 395 -15.74 11.18 10.94
CA ALA A 395 -14.79 10.54 10.02
C ALA A 395 -15.41 10.30 8.62
N PRO A 396 -15.77 11.36 7.87
CA PRO A 396 -16.30 11.25 6.52
C PRO A 396 -15.33 10.55 5.54
N GLU A 397 -14.04 10.50 5.85
CA GLU A 397 -12.99 9.88 5.04
C GLU A 397 -13.22 8.38 4.80
N PHE A 398 -13.99 7.69 5.66
CA PHE A 398 -14.38 6.31 5.38
C PHE A 398 -15.29 6.18 4.15
N LEU A 399 -16.06 7.21 3.80
CA LEU A 399 -16.83 7.26 2.55
C LEU A 399 -15.89 7.38 1.34
N GLU A 400 -14.78 8.10 1.48
CA GLU A 400 -13.74 8.16 0.44
C GLU A 400 -13.03 6.82 0.25
N LEU A 401 -12.74 6.11 1.35
CA LEU A 401 -12.21 4.75 1.30
C LEU A 401 -13.17 3.82 0.54
N LEU A 402 -14.47 3.86 0.85
CA LEU A 402 -15.48 3.10 0.11
C LEU A 402 -15.51 3.48 -1.37
N SER A 403 -15.36 4.78 -1.70
CA SER A 403 -15.29 5.27 -3.07
C SER A 403 -14.12 4.63 -3.85
N ALA A 404 -12.94 4.52 -3.24
CA ALA A 404 -11.77 3.86 -3.84
C ALA A 404 -11.96 2.33 -4.00
N ILE A 405 -12.74 1.70 -3.12
CA ILE A 405 -13.05 0.25 -3.20
C ILE A 405 -14.05 -0.05 -4.33
N VAL A 406 -15.03 0.83 -4.56
CA VAL A 406 -16.08 0.60 -5.58
C VAL A 406 -15.65 0.98 -6.99
N LYS A 407 -14.68 1.89 -7.13
CA LYS A 407 -14.17 2.36 -8.42
C LYS A 407 -12.65 2.48 -8.38
N VAL A 408 -11.98 1.77 -9.27
CA VAL A 408 -10.52 1.84 -9.39
C VAL A 408 -10.14 3.17 -10.02
N GLU A 409 -9.51 4.03 -9.23
CA GLU A 409 -8.90 5.28 -9.71
C GLU A 409 -7.78 4.97 -10.72
N GLY A 410 -7.63 5.79 -11.76
CA GLY A 410 -6.76 5.50 -12.91
C GLY A 410 -7.57 5.11 -14.14
N PRO A 411 -7.86 3.80 -14.37
CA PRO A 411 -8.70 3.37 -15.48
C PRO A 411 -10.17 3.81 -15.33
N GLY A 412 -10.59 4.27 -14.14
CA GLY A 412 -11.97 4.69 -13.89
C GLY A 412 -12.95 3.52 -13.90
N LEU A 413 -12.48 2.30 -13.61
CA LEU A 413 -13.27 1.08 -13.72
C LEU A 413 -14.20 0.90 -12.53
N ALA A 414 -15.51 0.90 -12.78
CA ALA A 414 -16.53 0.59 -11.80
C ALA A 414 -16.60 -0.92 -11.52
N LEU A 415 -16.51 -1.31 -10.24
CA LEU A 415 -16.54 -2.71 -9.81
C LEU A 415 -17.95 -3.07 -9.32
N LYS A 416 -18.80 -3.59 -10.23
CA LYS A 416 -20.22 -3.90 -9.95
C LYS A 416 -20.44 -4.75 -8.70
N ARG A 417 -19.57 -5.74 -8.42
CA ARG A 417 -19.60 -6.56 -7.20
C ARG A 417 -19.46 -5.69 -5.94
N ASN A 418 -18.44 -4.84 -5.91
CA ASN A 418 -18.15 -4.00 -4.75
C ASN A 418 -19.22 -2.93 -4.57
N GLN A 419 -19.68 -2.30 -5.66
CA GLN A 419 -20.81 -1.35 -5.63
C GLN A 419 -22.07 -1.98 -5.03
N THR A 420 -22.41 -3.20 -5.45
CA THR A 420 -23.58 -3.92 -4.93
C THR A 420 -23.44 -4.25 -3.44
N LEU A 421 -22.25 -4.68 -3.01
CA LEU A 421 -21.99 -4.98 -1.60
C LEU A 421 -22.03 -3.71 -0.74
N VAL A 422 -21.38 -2.63 -1.16
CA VAL A 422 -21.42 -1.34 -0.47
C VAL A 422 -22.84 -0.83 -0.36
N MET A 423 -23.60 -0.81 -1.46
CA MET A 423 -24.99 -0.36 -1.45
C MET A 423 -25.87 -1.22 -0.52
N LYS A 424 -25.71 -2.55 -0.57
CA LYS A 424 -26.41 -3.47 0.34
C LYS A 424 -26.14 -3.14 1.81
N TYR A 425 -24.88 -2.98 2.20
CA TYR A 425 -24.51 -2.74 3.60
C TYR A 425 -24.87 -1.32 4.07
N ILE A 426 -24.84 -0.32 3.18
CA ILE A 426 -25.36 1.03 3.46
C ILE A 426 -26.85 0.94 3.75
N MET A 427 -27.63 0.28 2.90
CA MET A 427 -29.08 0.14 3.10
C MET A 427 -29.43 -0.62 4.39
N GLN A 428 -28.63 -1.59 4.81
CA GLN A 428 -28.81 -2.30 6.08
C GLN A 428 -28.57 -1.41 7.31
N ASN A 429 -27.77 -0.34 7.18
CA ASN A 429 -27.45 0.60 8.26
C ASN A 429 -27.90 2.03 7.92
N TYR A 430 -28.93 2.17 7.08
CA TYR A 430 -29.28 3.44 6.44
C TYR A 430 -29.62 4.53 7.45
N SER A 431 -30.31 4.21 8.54
CA SER A 431 -30.64 5.17 9.60
C SER A 431 -29.44 5.82 10.28
N LYS A 432 -28.28 5.16 10.27
CA LYS A 432 -27.03 5.71 10.80
C LYS A 432 -26.16 6.31 9.70
N VAL A 433 -25.98 5.60 8.58
CA VAL A 433 -25.11 6.04 7.48
C VAL A 433 -25.75 7.23 6.73
N GLY A 434 -27.04 7.15 6.45
CA GLY A 434 -27.81 8.17 5.76
C GLY A 434 -28.51 9.15 6.69
N TYR A 435 -28.06 9.34 7.94
CA TYR A 435 -28.79 10.17 8.91
C TYR A 435 -29.10 11.59 8.40
N VAL A 436 -28.18 12.23 7.67
CA VAL A 436 -28.40 13.55 7.04
C VAL A 436 -29.46 13.51 5.92
N LEU A 437 -29.61 12.38 5.23
CA LEU A 437 -30.59 12.21 4.15
C LEU A 437 -31.95 11.75 4.66
N GLU A 438 -31.99 10.90 5.68
CA GLU A 438 -33.22 10.30 6.22
C GLU A 438 -33.88 11.16 7.29
N GLN A 439 -33.10 11.76 8.19
CA GLN A 439 -33.62 12.42 9.41
C GLN A 439 -33.76 13.93 9.25
N CYS A 440 -33.02 14.55 8.33
CA CYS A 440 -33.10 15.98 8.07
C CYS A 440 -34.10 16.27 6.94
N THR A 441 -34.77 17.42 6.98
CA THR A 441 -35.61 17.88 5.87
C THR A 441 -34.77 18.47 4.74
N THR A 442 -35.36 18.69 3.55
CA THR A 442 -34.70 19.41 2.45
C THR A 442 -34.19 20.78 2.89
N LYS A 443 -34.95 21.51 3.73
CA LYS A 443 -34.53 22.81 4.27
C LYS A 443 -33.30 22.68 5.17
N ASP A 444 -33.29 21.69 6.06
CA ASP A 444 -32.13 21.43 6.93
C ASP A 444 -30.88 21.08 6.10
N ARG A 445 -31.04 20.30 5.01
CA ARG A 445 -29.93 20.00 4.09
C ARG A 445 -29.43 21.22 3.35
N MET A 446 -30.31 22.13 2.93
CA MET A 446 -29.91 23.42 2.35
C MET A 446 -29.13 24.27 3.35
N GLU A 447 -29.53 24.29 4.62
CA GLU A 447 -28.77 24.97 5.68
C GLU A 447 -27.38 24.33 5.91
N VAL A 448 -27.26 23.01 5.81
CA VAL A 448 -25.97 22.31 5.84
C VAL A 448 -25.09 22.75 4.67
N LEU A 449 -25.63 22.78 3.44
CA LEU A 449 -24.91 23.16 2.24
C LEU A 449 -24.51 24.65 2.23
N ASN A 450 -25.34 25.51 2.81
CA ASN A 450 -25.06 26.93 2.98
C ASN A 450 -24.10 27.23 4.15
N GLY A 451 -23.59 26.20 4.84
CA GLY A 451 -22.60 26.34 5.91
C GLY A 451 -23.18 26.67 7.29
N ASN A 452 -24.50 26.72 7.45
CA ASN A 452 -25.16 27.17 8.68
C ASN A 452 -25.23 26.08 9.77
N ARG A 453 -24.94 24.82 9.46
CA ARG A 453 -25.00 23.66 10.40
C ARG A 453 -23.65 22.95 10.62
N GLY A 454 -22.54 23.63 10.30
CA GLY A 454 -21.18 23.13 10.53
C GLY A 454 -20.57 22.34 9.37
N ALA A 455 -19.27 22.51 9.16
CA ALA A 455 -18.55 22.01 7.99
C ALA A 455 -18.46 20.47 7.91
N SER A 456 -18.43 19.77 9.05
CA SER A 456 -18.34 18.31 9.11
C SER A 456 -19.59 17.62 8.54
N HIS A 457 -20.78 18.12 8.85
CA HIS A 457 -22.05 17.65 8.30
C HIS A 457 -22.11 17.85 6.78
N CYS A 458 -21.63 19.01 6.30
CA CYS A 458 -21.56 19.30 4.87
C CYS A 458 -20.58 18.35 4.18
N GLN A 459 -19.38 18.16 4.74
CA GLN A 459 -18.39 17.24 4.19
C GLN A 459 -18.92 15.80 4.09
N TYR A 460 -19.61 15.35 5.14
CA TYR A 460 -20.24 14.04 5.17
C TYR A 460 -21.33 13.88 4.11
N LEU A 461 -22.25 14.86 4.00
CA LEU A 461 -23.34 14.85 3.01
C LEU A 461 -22.79 14.76 1.58
N ILE A 462 -21.84 15.65 1.24
CA ILE A 462 -21.22 15.69 -0.08
C ILE A 462 -20.49 14.38 -0.39
N SER A 463 -19.75 13.82 0.58
CA SER A 463 -19.03 12.55 0.41
C SER A 463 -19.98 11.36 0.24
N LEU A 464 -21.11 11.35 0.95
CA LEU A 464 -22.12 10.30 0.85
C LEU A 464 -22.81 10.33 -0.51
N VAL A 465 -23.26 11.51 -0.95
CA VAL A 465 -23.88 11.69 -2.28
C VAL A 465 -22.89 11.31 -3.39
N ASP A 466 -21.61 11.68 -3.26
CA ASP A 466 -20.58 11.32 -4.23
C ASP A 466 -20.32 9.80 -4.28
N LEU A 467 -20.35 9.12 -3.14
CA LEU A 467 -20.24 7.66 -3.06
C LEU A 467 -21.44 6.98 -3.73
N LEU A 468 -22.67 7.44 -3.46
CA LEU A 468 -23.89 6.90 -4.08
C LEU A 468 -23.87 7.10 -5.59
N ALA A 469 -23.49 8.29 -6.07
CA ALA A 469 -23.32 8.57 -7.49
C ALA A 469 -22.26 7.66 -8.13
N THR A 470 -21.15 7.41 -7.43
CA THR A 470 -20.09 6.49 -7.88
C THR A 470 -20.56 5.02 -7.90
N CYS A 471 -21.50 4.63 -7.05
CA CYS A 471 -22.13 3.31 -7.09
C CYS A 471 -23.10 3.18 -8.28
N ALA A 472 -23.87 4.22 -8.59
CA ALA A 472 -24.79 4.24 -9.73
C ALA A 472 -24.06 4.23 -11.09
N GLU A 473 -22.84 4.76 -11.17
CA GLU A 473 -22.01 4.79 -12.38
C GLU A 473 -21.75 3.39 -13.00
N GLY A 474 -21.85 2.32 -12.21
CA GLY A 474 -21.64 0.94 -12.67
C GLY A 474 -22.74 0.34 -13.53
N GLU A 475 -23.75 1.12 -13.94
CA GLU A 475 -24.87 0.66 -14.78
C GLU A 475 -25.54 -0.58 -14.16
N ASN A 476 -25.97 -0.42 -12.91
CA ASN A 476 -26.66 -1.44 -12.14
C ASN A 476 -28.06 -0.92 -11.78
N ARG A 477 -29.07 -1.39 -12.51
CA ARG A 477 -30.47 -0.98 -12.34
C ARG A 477 -30.99 -1.06 -10.91
N TYR A 478 -30.54 -2.05 -10.13
CA TYR A 478 -30.94 -2.17 -8.72
C TYR A 478 -30.40 -1.00 -7.89
N ILE A 479 -29.13 -0.62 -8.09
CA ILE A 479 -28.51 0.51 -7.40
C ILE A 479 -29.14 1.83 -7.89
N GLU A 480 -29.33 1.98 -9.20
CA GLU A 480 -30.00 3.15 -9.79
C GLU A 480 -31.39 3.37 -9.15
N SER A 481 -32.22 2.32 -9.06
CA SER A 481 -33.55 2.40 -8.45
C SER A 481 -33.49 2.74 -6.95
N LEU A 482 -32.54 2.19 -6.20
CA LEU A 482 -32.37 2.56 -4.79
C LEU A 482 -31.98 4.04 -4.65
N CYS A 483 -31.06 4.53 -5.49
CA CYS A 483 -30.68 5.94 -5.50
C CYS A 483 -31.88 6.85 -5.82
N GLN A 484 -32.76 6.45 -6.73
CA GLN A 484 -33.97 7.22 -7.04
C GLN A 484 -34.92 7.33 -5.84
N THR A 485 -34.96 6.31 -4.97
CA THR A 485 -35.73 6.34 -3.71
C THR A 485 -35.09 7.22 -2.64
N ILE A 486 -33.75 7.36 -2.62
CA ILE A 486 -33.02 8.09 -1.59
C ILE A 486 -33.11 9.62 -1.78
N ILE A 487 -32.92 10.12 -3.00
CA ILE A 487 -33.00 11.56 -3.32
C ILE A 487 -33.78 11.74 -4.63
N SER A 488 -34.84 12.55 -4.61
CA SER A 488 -35.67 12.85 -5.77
C SER A 488 -34.98 13.82 -6.75
N VAL A 489 -35.41 13.82 -8.02
CA VAL A 489 -34.90 14.78 -9.03
C VAL A 489 -35.21 16.22 -8.66
N GLU A 490 -36.43 16.48 -8.18
CA GLU A 490 -36.88 17.81 -7.77
C GLU A 490 -35.98 18.41 -6.68
N GLU A 491 -35.59 17.60 -5.68
CA GLU A 491 -34.67 18.05 -4.63
C GLU A 491 -33.28 18.37 -5.19
N ILE A 492 -32.74 17.54 -6.08
CA ILE A 492 -31.46 17.79 -6.72
C ILE A 492 -31.51 19.11 -7.50
N LEU A 493 -32.56 19.34 -8.28
CA LEU A 493 -32.71 20.57 -9.06
C LEU A 493 -32.86 21.81 -8.18
N CYS A 494 -33.56 21.72 -7.04
CA CYS A 494 -33.60 22.80 -6.04
C CYS A 494 -32.20 23.16 -5.54
N ILE A 495 -31.36 22.16 -5.20
CA ILE A 495 -29.98 22.37 -4.75
C ILE A 495 -29.11 22.99 -5.86
N LEU A 496 -29.24 22.49 -7.09
CA LEU A 496 -28.46 22.98 -8.23
C LEU A 496 -28.81 24.44 -8.60
N ASN A 497 -30.07 24.83 -8.42
CA ASN A 497 -30.57 26.18 -8.72
C ASN A 497 -30.36 27.21 -7.61
N ASP A 498 -30.05 26.79 -6.39
CA ASP A 498 -29.81 27.75 -5.31
C ASP A 498 -28.51 28.55 -5.56
N PRO A 499 -28.58 29.90 -5.60
CA PRO A 499 -27.40 30.74 -5.85
C PRO A 499 -26.41 30.80 -4.67
N ASN A 500 -26.82 30.43 -3.46
CA ASN A 500 -25.98 30.45 -2.27
C ASN A 500 -25.11 29.19 -2.13
N VAL A 501 -25.49 28.10 -2.80
CA VAL A 501 -24.72 26.86 -2.79
C VAL A 501 -23.56 26.97 -3.78
N GLU A 502 -22.34 26.76 -3.31
CA GLU A 502 -21.15 26.81 -4.16
C GLU A 502 -21.08 25.66 -5.18
N ASN A 503 -20.48 25.93 -6.35
CA ASN A 503 -20.37 24.97 -7.45
C ASN A 503 -19.69 23.64 -7.06
N HIS A 504 -18.71 23.67 -6.16
CA HIS A 504 -18.03 22.47 -5.70
C HIS A 504 -18.94 21.54 -4.87
N LEU A 505 -19.93 22.11 -4.16
CA LEU A 505 -20.94 21.38 -3.40
C LEU A 505 -22.06 20.84 -4.31
N LYS A 506 -22.35 21.53 -5.43
CA LYS A 506 -23.31 21.08 -6.46
C LYS A 506 -22.83 19.86 -7.24
N LYS A 507 -21.51 19.67 -7.34
CA LYS A 507 -20.89 18.62 -8.16
C LYS A 507 -21.42 17.19 -7.88
N PRO A 508 -21.45 16.67 -6.63
CA PRO A 508 -21.95 15.32 -6.40
C PRO A 508 -23.43 15.15 -6.72
N PHE A 509 -24.26 16.16 -6.48
CA PHE A 509 -25.68 16.11 -6.82
C PHE A 509 -25.90 16.05 -8.33
N LEU A 510 -25.14 16.82 -9.12
CA LEU A 510 -25.21 16.72 -10.58
C LEU A 510 -24.73 15.36 -11.09
N ARG A 511 -23.64 14.82 -10.51
CA ARG A 511 -23.19 13.45 -10.82
C ARG A 511 -24.25 12.41 -10.45
N TYR A 512 -24.92 12.60 -9.32
CA TYR A 512 -26.00 11.73 -8.86
C TYR A 512 -27.16 11.74 -9.85
N MET A 513 -27.64 12.93 -10.25
CA MET A 513 -28.67 13.08 -11.27
C MET A 513 -28.25 12.41 -12.58
N PHE A 514 -27.02 12.64 -13.02
CA PHE A 514 -26.50 12.07 -14.25
C PHE A 514 -26.51 10.53 -14.22
N TYR A 515 -25.96 9.90 -13.18
CA TYR A 515 -25.86 8.44 -13.14
C TYR A 515 -27.15 7.73 -12.72
N ALA A 516 -27.87 8.26 -11.73
CA ALA A 516 -29.07 7.61 -11.21
C ALA A 516 -30.32 7.87 -12.06
N TYR A 517 -30.38 8.98 -12.82
CA TYR A 517 -31.57 9.33 -13.61
C TYR A 517 -31.31 9.39 -15.12
N MET A 518 -30.20 9.97 -15.58
CA MET A 518 -30.01 10.26 -17.01
C MET A 518 -29.29 9.16 -17.81
N LYS A 519 -28.29 8.50 -17.20
CA LYS A 519 -27.47 7.47 -17.83
C LYS A 519 -28.03 6.06 -17.61
N THR A 520 -29.24 5.95 -17.08
CA THR A 520 -29.85 4.67 -16.65
C THR A 520 -29.88 3.63 -17.76
N SER A 521 -29.49 2.41 -17.40
CA SER A 521 -29.32 1.25 -18.29
C SER A 521 -30.64 0.65 -18.82
N GLY A 522 -31.78 1.09 -18.27
CA GLY A 522 -33.10 0.54 -18.54
C GLY A 522 -33.98 1.26 -19.58
N SER A 523 -33.46 2.26 -20.31
CA SER A 523 -34.28 3.08 -21.21
C SER A 523 -34.20 2.68 -22.69
N THR A 524 -34.82 1.54 -23.05
CA THR A 524 -35.59 1.51 -24.30
C THR A 524 -36.57 2.70 -24.28
N ALA A 525 -36.77 3.34 -25.45
CA ALA A 525 -37.36 4.67 -25.59
C ALA A 525 -38.74 4.90 -24.94
N GLU A 526 -39.44 3.86 -24.46
CA GLU A 526 -40.85 3.88 -24.07
C GLU A 526 -41.13 4.14 -22.58
N ASN A 527 -40.14 4.02 -21.69
CA ASN A 527 -40.29 4.31 -20.24
C ASN A 527 -39.45 5.51 -19.77
N ARG A 528 -39.08 6.42 -20.68
CA ARG A 528 -38.46 7.68 -20.29
C ARG A 528 -39.56 8.56 -19.72
N SER A 529 -39.50 8.94 -18.44
CA SER A 529 -40.38 9.99 -17.92
C SER A 529 -40.04 11.29 -18.69
N PRO A 530 -40.90 11.75 -19.61
CA PRO A 530 -40.70 13.01 -20.32
C PRO A 530 -40.73 14.20 -19.33
N ASP A 531 -41.24 13.95 -18.12
CA ASP A 531 -41.46 14.92 -17.05
C ASP A 531 -40.17 15.58 -16.53
N ILE A 532 -39.00 14.89 -16.57
CA ILE A 532 -37.73 15.51 -16.14
C ILE A 532 -37.34 16.67 -17.07
N ILE A 533 -37.71 16.60 -18.35
CA ILE A 533 -37.32 17.57 -19.40
C ILE A 533 -38.28 18.77 -19.40
N GLN A 534 -39.53 18.54 -19.02
CA GLN A 534 -40.57 19.56 -18.93
C GLN A 534 -40.57 20.29 -17.59
N ASP A 535 -39.74 19.85 -16.63
CA ASP A 535 -39.56 20.56 -15.38
C ASP A 535 -38.86 21.91 -15.62
N ARG A 536 -39.59 22.98 -15.33
CA ARG A 536 -39.12 24.37 -15.37
C ARG A 536 -37.77 24.55 -14.66
N LEU A 537 -37.50 23.75 -13.63
CA LEU A 537 -36.25 23.80 -12.86
C LEU A 537 -35.01 23.40 -13.68
N VAL A 538 -35.13 22.50 -14.66
CA VAL A 538 -33.99 22.11 -15.50
C VAL A 538 -33.56 23.27 -16.41
N TRP A 539 -34.52 23.98 -16.99
CA TRP A 539 -34.23 25.14 -17.83
C TRP A 539 -33.72 26.33 -17.02
N GLU A 540 -34.16 26.50 -15.78
CA GLU A 540 -33.57 27.47 -14.85
C GLU A 540 -32.10 27.15 -14.56
N TYR A 541 -31.77 25.87 -14.40
CA TYR A 541 -30.40 25.42 -14.21
C TYR A 541 -29.54 25.62 -15.46
N VAL A 542 -30.07 25.33 -16.65
CA VAL A 542 -29.39 25.61 -17.94
C VAL A 542 -29.10 27.12 -18.08
N ARG A 543 -30.02 27.98 -17.66
CA ARG A 543 -29.81 29.43 -17.63
C ARG A 543 -28.68 29.81 -16.66
N HIS A 544 -28.64 29.23 -15.47
CA HIS A 544 -27.54 29.43 -14.52
C HIS A 544 -26.20 28.96 -15.11
N LEU A 545 -26.13 27.78 -15.72
CA LEU A 545 -24.92 27.28 -16.39
C LEU A 545 -24.40 28.22 -17.47
N THR A 546 -25.30 28.84 -18.24
CA THR A 546 -24.93 29.82 -19.28
C THR A 546 -24.20 31.02 -18.64
N LEU A 547 -24.74 31.55 -17.54
CA LEU A 547 -24.12 32.66 -16.80
C LEU A 547 -22.77 32.26 -16.19
N GLU A 548 -22.67 31.05 -15.64
CA GLU A 548 -21.43 30.51 -15.07
C GLU A 548 -20.35 30.34 -16.14
N PHE A 549 -20.69 29.84 -17.34
CA PHE A 549 -19.75 29.72 -18.46
C PHE A 549 -19.23 31.07 -18.92
N ASP A 550 -20.11 32.08 -19.03
CA ASP A 550 -19.69 33.44 -19.36
C ASP A 550 -18.80 34.05 -18.25
N GLY A 551 -19.14 33.81 -16.98
CA GLY A 551 -18.36 34.23 -15.82
C GLY A 551 -16.95 33.63 -15.84
N LEU A 552 -16.85 32.31 -16.03
CA LEU A 552 -15.58 31.60 -16.15
C LEU A 552 -14.77 32.04 -17.37
N THR A 553 -15.41 32.29 -18.50
CA THR A 553 -14.73 32.80 -19.70
C THR A 553 -14.10 34.17 -19.44
N ARG A 554 -14.83 35.08 -18.78
CA ARG A 554 -14.28 36.39 -18.37
C ARG A 554 -13.16 36.24 -17.34
N TRP A 555 -13.33 35.34 -16.37
CA TRP A 555 -12.32 35.06 -15.36
C TRP A 555 -11.01 34.54 -15.99
N ILE A 556 -11.07 33.53 -16.86
CA ILE A 556 -9.89 33.00 -17.57
C ILE A 556 -9.20 34.07 -18.41
N ARG A 557 -9.97 34.90 -19.13
CA ARG A 557 -9.40 36.00 -19.94
C ARG A 557 -8.70 37.06 -19.09
N ASN A 558 -9.26 37.37 -17.92
CA ASN A 558 -8.66 38.32 -16.98
C ASN A 558 -7.43 37.73 -16.26
N ASP A 559 -7.39 36.41 -16.05
CA ASP A 559 -6.30 35.69 -15.41
C ASP A 559 -5.13 35.39 -16.36
N ALA A 560 -5.39 35.24 -17.67
CA ALA A 560 -4.35 35.13 -18.70
C ALA A 560 -3.38 36.34 -18.75
N ALA A 561 -3.77 37.48 -18.15
CA ALA A 561 -2.92 38.65 -17.96
C ALA A 561 -2.05 38.60 -16.69
N ARG A 562 -2.19 37.57 -15.83
CA ARG A 562 -1.63 37.50 -14.46
C ARG A 562 -0.69 36.32 -14.19
N ASP A 563 -0.37 35.49 -15.18
CA ASP A 563 0.55 34.33 -15.07
C ASP A 563 0.18 33.30 -13.97
N THR A 564 -1.10 33.25 -13.56
CA THR A 564 -1.59 32.47 -12.40
C THR A 564 -2.29 31.16 -12.72
N VAL A 565 -2.39 30.75 -14.00
CA VAL A 565 -2.93 29.42 -14.35
C VAL A 565 -1.87 28.33 -14.13
N TYR A 566 -1.48 28.18 -12.87
CA TYR A 566 -0.69 27.07 -12.37
C TYR A 566 -1.62 25.89 -12.07
N PHE A 567 -1.43 24.80 -12.83
CA PHE A 567 -1.65 23.40 -12.46
C PHE A 567 -3.09 22.85 -12.43
N MET A 568 -3.51 22.31 -13.58
CA MET A 568 -4.50 21.23 -13.69
C MET A 568 -3.85 19.83 -13.70
N SER A 569 -2.66 19.69 -13.13
CA SER A 569 -1.91 18.45 -12.99
C SER A 569 -1.94 18.02 -11.53
N MET A 570 -3.00 17.31 -11.15
CA MET A 570 -3.04 16.22 -10.15
C MET A 570 -4.45 16.11 -9.53
N ARG A 571 -5.31 15.31 -10.18
CA ARG A 571 -6.62 14.87 -9.66
C ARG A 571 -7.61 16.03 -9.38
N PRO A 572 -8.92 15.75 -9.23
CA PRO A 572 -9.80 16.73 -8.61
C PRO A 572 -9.15 17.18 -7.29
N PHE A 573 -9.21 18.48 -6.99
CA PHE A 573 -8.97 19.02 -5.64
C PHE A 573 -9.33 17.96 -4.58
N PRO A 574 -8.54 17.77 -3.50
CA PRO A 574 -8.85 16.81 -2.44
C PRO A 574 -10.34 16.95 -2.15
N LYS A 575 -11.11 15.87 -2.36
CA LYS A 575 -12.57 15.90 -2.29
C LYS A 575 -12.93 16.68 -1.04
N ILE A 576 -13.40 17.92 -1.24
CA ILE A 576 -13.66 18.92 -0.21
C ILE A 576 -12.35 19.32 0.52
N LEU A 577 -11.94 20.56 0.30
CA LEU A 577 -10.80 21.16 0.98
C LEU A 577 -10.94 20.96 2.50
N ARG A 578 -9.95 20.28 3.09
CA ARG A 578 -9.82 20.13 4.54
C ARG A 578 -9.65 21.51 5.15
N LEU A 579 -10.58 21.90 6.01
CA LEU A 579 -10.40 22.98 6.98
C LEU A 579 -9.23 22.72 7.95
N HIS A 580 -8.70 21.49 8.00
CA HIS A 580 -7.78 21.07 9.04
C HIS A 580 -6.31 20.88 8.62
N ASP A 581 -5.97 20.85 7.32
CA ASP A 581 -4.62 20.41 6.89
C ASP A 581 -3.74 21.49 6.25
N ALA A 582 -4.17 22.75 6.23
CA ALA A 582 -3.32 23.87 5.78
C ALA A 582 -2.64 24.64 6.92
N CYS A 583 -2.84 24.29 8.20
CA CYS A 583 -2.30 25.07 9.31
C CYS A 583 -1.72 24.17 10.45
N PRO A 584 -0.40 24.23 10.70
CA PRO A 584 0.22 23.61 11.86
C PRO A 584 -0.31 24.11 13.21
N LEU A 585 -0.99 25.27 13.25
CA LEU A 585 -1.56 25.88 14.46
C LEU A 585 -2.99 25.41 14.81
N CYS A 586 -3.68 24.66 13.95
CA CYS A 586 -5.03 24.16 14.27
C CYS A 586 -5.04 23.00 15.28
N SER A 587 -3.87 22.44 15.61
CA SER A 587 -3.71 21.44 16.67
C SER A 587 -3.88 22.01 18.08
N THR A 588 -3.89 23.34 18.23
CA THR A 588 -3.89 24.04 19.54
C THR A 588 -5.20 24.78 19.87
N LEU A 589 -6.23 24.71 19.02
CA LEU A 589 -7.50 25.43 19.25
C LEU A 589 -8.69 24.47 19.33
N VAL A 590 -8.59 23.47 20.21
CA VAL A 590 -9.79 22.87 20.80
C VAL A 590 -10.22 23.77 21.95
N ALA A 591 -11.46 24.26 21.86
CA ALA A 591 -12.22 25.06 22.84
C ALA A 591 -11.86 26.56 22.93
N GLU A 592 -12.79 27.40 22.47
CA GLU A 592 -13.48 28.45 23.27
C GLU A 592 -14.50 29.15 22.34
N ASP A 593 -15.75 29.25 22.80
CA ASP A 593 -16.94 29.90 22.20
C ASP A 593 -17.81 29.15 21.15
N GLU A 594 -18.90 28.53 21.65
CA GLU A 594 -19.99 27.88 20.89
C GLU A 594 -21.04 28.86 20.30
N THR A 595 -20.82 30.17 20.27
CA THR A 595 -21.90 31.15 20.00
C THR A 595 -21.77 31.98 18.72
N GLN A 596 -20.76 31.74 17.87
CA GLN A 596 -20.68 32.40 16.56
C GLN A 596 -20.87 31.41 15.41
N PRO A 597 -21.68 31.74 14.38
CA PRO A 597 -21.74 30.95 13.17
C PRO A 597 -20.37 31.04 12.49
N LEU A 598 -19.64 29.92 12.51
CA LEU A 598 -18.43 29.71 11.72
C LEU A 598 -18.83 29.86 10.25
N LYS A 599 -18.70 31.07 9.68
CA LYS A 599 -18.49 31.21 8.23
C LYS A 599 -17.42 30.20 7.89
N LEU A 600 -17.74 29.25 6.99
CA LEU A 600 -16.80 28.25 6.46
C LEU A 600 -15.40 28.86 6.46
N ASN A 601 -14.53 28.46 7.40
CA ASN A 601 -13.27 29.15 7.70
C ASN A 601 -12.30 28.96 6.52
N LEU A 602 -12.55 29.69 5.43
CA LEU A 602 -11.74 29.80 4.23
C LEU A 602 -10.39 30.44 4.57
N GLU A 603 -10.25 31.15 5.69
CA GLU A 603 -9.07 31.93 6.02
C GLU A 603 -7.76 31.13 6.00
N ASN A 604 -7.75 29.85 6.41
CA ASN A 604 -6.51 29.06 6.49
C ASN A 604 -6.08 28.41 5.16
N ALA A 605 -7.00 28.17 4.22
CA ALA A 605 -6.66 27.72 2.87
C ALA A 605 -6.39 28.89 1.90
N VAL A 606 -7.07 30.03 2.14
CA VAL A 606 -6.86 31.30 1.44
C VAL A 606 -5.47 31.90 1.71
N VAL A 607 -4.72 31.39 2.71
CA VAL A 607 -3.33 31.82 2.97
C VAL A 607 -2.39 31.57 1.77
N ARG A 608 -2.76 30.72 0.79
CA ARG A 608 -1.95 30.49 -0.44
C ARG A 608 -2.60 30.92 -1.76
N MET A 609 -3.92 31.14 -1.83
CA MET A 609 -4.64 31.53 -3.04
C MET A 609 -5.73 32.56 -2.70
N ARG A 610 -5.97 33.55 -3.57
CA ARG A 610 -7.06 34.52 -3.34
C ARG A 610 -8.41 33.80 -3.42
N GLU A 611 -9.41 34.28 -2.69
CA GLU A 611 -10.75 33.69 -2.65
C GLU A 611 -11.39 33.58 -4.05
N ASP A 612 -11.20 34.59 -4.90
CA ASP A 612 -11.69 34.61 -6.28
C ASP A 612 -11.02 33.53 -7.15
N ASP A 613 -9.72 33.27 -6.94
CA ASP A 613 -8.97 32.26 -7.69
C ASP A 613 -9.48 30.86 -7.31
N PHE A 614 -9.69 30.61 -6.01
CA PHE A 614 -10.26 29.36 -5.51
C PHE A 614 -11.64 29.07 -6.12
N ARG A 615 -12.54 30.07 -6.11
CA ARG A 615 -13.89 29.93 -6.69
C ARG A 615 -13.85 29.62 -8.19
N GLY A 616 -12.93 30.25 -8.93
CA GLY A 616 -12.70 29.97 -10.35
C GLY A 616 -12.28 28.53 -10.60
N HIS A 617 -11.25 28.05 -9.89
CA HIS A 617 -10.76 26.67 -10.01
C HIS A 617 -11.78 25.62 -9.58
N ALA A 618 -12.47 25.84 -8.46
CA ALA A 618 -13.51 24.94 -7.96
C ALA A 618 -14.66 24.79 -8.98
N SER A 619 -15.04 25.90 -9.61
CA SER A 619 -16.05 25.93 -10.67
C SER A 619 -15.59 25.20 -11.94
N LEU A 620 -14.31 25.31 -12.32
CA LEU A 620 -13.76 24.51 -13.42
C LEU A 620 -13.85 23.01 -13.17
N HIS A 621 -13.54 22.53 -11.96
CA HIS A 621 -13.69 21.11 -11.61
C HIS A 621 -15.14 20.64 -11.66
N TYR A 622 -16.08 21.49 -11.24
CA TYR A 622 -17.50 21.21 -11.39
C TYR A 622 -17.89 21.07 -12.88
N VAL A 623 -17.37 21.97 -13.73
CA VAL A 623 -17.61 21.92 -15.17
C VAL A 623 -17.07 20.62 -15.78
N PHE A 624 -15.80 20.29 -15.53
CA PHE A 624 -15.16 19.13 -16.14
C PHE A 624 -15.73 17.80 -15.64
N ASP A 625 -15.91 17.64 -14.34
CA ASP A 625 -16.28 16.32 -13.78
C ASP A 625 -17.79 16.05 -13.80
N ALA A 626 -18.63 17.08 -13.89
CA ALA A 626 -20.09 16.93 -13.76
C ALA A 626 -20.90 17.62 -14.86
N VAL A 627 -20.61 18.88 -15.22
CA VAL A 627 -21.43 19.63 -16.19
C VAL A 627 -21.25 19.11 -17.62
N LEU A 628 -20.02 18.87 -18.09
CA LEU A 628 -19.79 18.39 -19.46
C LEU A 628 -20.47 17.03 -19.73
N PRO A 629 -20.35 15.99 -18.87
CA PRO A 629 -21.09 14.74 -19.06
C PRO A 629 -22.61 14.95 -19.05
N PHE A 630 -23.10 15.77 -18.13
CA PHE A 630 -24.51 16.12 -18.02
C PHE A 630 -25.03 16.75 -19.32
N LEU A 631 -24.37 17.80 -19.82
CA LEU A 631 -24.76 18.50 -21.04
C LEU A 631 -24.70 17.60 -22.27
N GLN A 632 -23.67 16.76 -22.37
CA GLN A 632 -23.56 15.80 -23.47
C GLN A 632 -24.74 14.81 -23.48
N ALA A 633 -25.16 14.28 -22.32
CA ALA A 633 -26.31 13.40 -22.26
C ALA A 633 -27.63 14.15 -22.45
N PHE A 634 -27.75 15.34 -21.86
CA PHE A 634 -28.91 16.22 -22.02
C PHE A 634 -29.19 16.50 -23.50
N ALA A 635 -28.18 16.97 -24.24
CA ALA A 635 -28.29 17.26 -25.67
C ALA A 635 -28.64 16.03 -26.52
N ASN A 636 -28.01 14.87 -26.27
CA ASN A 636 -28.20 13.69 -27.11
C ASN A 636 -29.51 12.93 -26.83
N LYS A 637 -29.94 12.88 -25.56
CA LYS A 637 -31.03 11.98 -25.12
C LYS A 637 -32.31 12.69 -24.69
N PHE A 638 -32.20 13.91 -24.16
CA PHE A 638 -33.29 14.61 -23.48
C PHE A 638 -33.79 15.82 -24.26
N TYR A 639 -32.91 16.57 -24.93
CA TYR A 639 -33.32 17.68 -25.77
C TYR A 639 -33.96 17.19 -27.09
N GLN A 640 -35.27 17.38 -27.23
CA GLN A 640 -36.06 17.07 -28.43
C GLN A 640 -36.72 18.35 -28.93
N THR A 641 -36.49 18.69 -30.20
CA THR A 641 -37.16 19.80 -30.89
C THR A 641 -38.46 19.26 -31.52
N GLU A 642 -39.54 19.16 -30.75
CA GLU A 642 -40.86 18.93 -31.34
C GLU A 642 -41.36 20.22 -32.01
N GLU A 643 -42.05 20.09 -33.14
CA GLU A 643 -42.53 21.21 -33.96
C GLU A 643 -43.82 21.85 -33.42
N ASP A 644 -44.53 21.19 -32.48
CA ASP A 644 -45.91 21.52 -32.10
C ASP A 644 -46.10 22.16 -30.69
N LYS A 645 -45.03 22.58 -30.01
CA LYS A 645 -45.09 23.31 -28.72
C LYS A 645 -44.30 24.60 -28.78
N ASP A 646 -44.68 25.59 -27.95
CA ASP A 646 -43.99 26.87 -27.68
C ASP A 646 -42.55 26.64 -27.13
N THR A 647 -41.69 26.04 -27.95
CA THR A 647 -40.30 25.65 -27.65
C THR A 647 -39.31 26.74 -28.06
N GLN A 648 -39.78 27.89 -28.53
CA GLN A 648 -38.92 28.97 -29.01
C GLN A 648 -38.01 29.51 -27.89
N SER A 649 -38.54 29.71 -26.68
CA SER A 649 -37.72 30.16 -25.54
C SER A 649 -36.67 29.12 -25.14
N GLU A 650 -36.99 27.83 -25.24
CA GLU A 650 -36.09 26.73 -24.91
C GLU A 650 -34.97 26.60 -25.94
N ARG A 651 -35.31 26.75 -27.23
CA ARG A 651 -34.34 26.83 -28.33
C ARG A 651 -33.38 28.01 -28.15
N ASP A 652 -33.91 29.20 -27.86
CA ASP A 652 -33.10 30.39 -27.61
C ASP A 652 -32.17 30.24 -26.39
N MET A 653 -32.61 29.54 -25.34
CA MET A 653 -31.78 29.23 -24.17
C MET A 653 -30.68 28.21 -24.51
N PHE A 654 -31.01 27.17 -25.27
CA PHE A 654 -30.07 26.13 -25.68
C PHE A 654 -28.99 26.67 -26.63
N ASP A 655 -29.37 27.55 -27.56
CA ASP A 655 -28.43 28.21 -28.48
C ASP A 655 -27.47 29.14 -27.73
N ARG A 656 -27.98 29.93 -26.76
CA ARG A 656 -27.13 30.76 -25.89
C ARG A 656 -26.14 29.93 -25.08
N LEU A 657 -26.60 28.84 -24.45
CA LEU A 657 -25.74 27.90 -23.73
C LEU A 657 -24.63 27.36 -24.65
N THR A 658 -24.98 26.99 -25.88
CA THR A 658 -24.02 26.45 -26.85
C THR A 658 -22.93 27.47 -27.18
N LEU A 659 -23.27 28.74 -27.39
CA LEU A 659 -22.30 29.80 -27.63
C LEU A 659 -21.40 30.05 -26.41
N SER A 660 -21.96 30.13 -25.20
CA SER A 660 -21.19 30.30 -23.96
C SER A 660 -20.24 29.12 -23.70
N ALA A 661 -20.70 27.88 -23.95
CA ALA A 661 -19.87 26.68 -23.82
C ALA A 661 -18.69 26.67 -24.80
N ILE A 662 -18.90 27.09 -26.06
CA ILE A 662 -17.84 27.22 -27.06
C ILE A 662 -16.85 28.31 -26.65
N GLY A 663 -17.34 29.46 -26.17
CA GLY A 663 -16.51 30.55 -25.67
C GLY A 663 -15.57 30.09 -24.56
N LEU A 664 -16.11 29.40 -23.55
CA LEU A 664 -15.34 28.84 -22.45
C LEU A 664 -14.31 27.82 -22.93
N CYS A 665 -14.73 26.86 -23.75
CA CYS A 665 -13.84 25.80 -24.23
C CYS A 665 -12.74 26.31 -25.17
N SER A 666 -12.97 27.40 -25.91
CA SER A 666 -11.98 28.02 -26.78
C SER A 666 -10.81 28.60 -25.99
N GLU A 667 -11.09 29.22 -24.84
CA GLU A 667 -10.06 29.73 -23.92
C GLU A 667 -9.34 28.57 -23.20
N LEU A 668 -10.11 27.58 -22.71
CA LEU A 668 -9.56 26.42 -22.03
C LEU A 668 -8.70 25.53 -22.93
N ALA A 669 -9.03 25.42 -24.22
CA ALA A 669 -8.28 24.62 -25.18
C ALA A 669 -6.80 25.04 -25.31
N ALA A 670 -6.47 26.30 -25.02
CA ALA A 670 -5.10 26.79 -25.01
C ALA A 670 -4.32 26.42 -23.74
N ILE A 671 -5.02 26.07 -22.66
CA ILE A 671 -4.49 25.90 -21.30
C ILE A 671 -4.46 24.44 -20.87
N VAL A 672 -5.52 23.68 -21.18
CA VAL A 672 -5.72 22.31 -20.68
C VAL A 672 -4.81 21.33 -21.42
N VAL A 673 -3.99 20.60 -20.67
CA VAL A 673 -3.04 19.60 -21.21
C VAL A 673 -3.57 18.16 -21.08
N GLU A 674 -4.54 17.91 -20.20
CA GLU A 674 -5.02 16.53 -19.92
C GLU A 674 -5.85 15.97 -21.10
N PRO A 675 -5.42 14.86 -21.76
CA PRO A 675 -6.10 14.34 -22.96
C PRO A 675 -7.54 13.90 -22.73
N ARG A 676 -7.83 13.39 -21.52
CA ARG A 676 -9.16 12.94 -21.14
C ARG A 676 -10.16 14.10 -21.13
N ILE A 677 -9.76 15.23 -20.52
CA ILE A 677 -10.60 16.43 -20.42
C ILE A 677 -10.83 17.02 -21.81
N LEU A 678 -9.77 17.12 -22.63
CA LEU A 678 -9.89 17.60 -24.02
C LEU A 678 -10.86 16.75 -24.85
N THR A 679 -10.77 15.42 -24.75
CA THR A 679 -11.68 14.50 -25.44
C THR A 679 -13.13 14.70 -25.00
N GLN A 680 -13.33 14.90 -23.69
CA GLN A 680 -14.64 15.15 -23.10
C GLN A 680 -15.24 16.50 -23.51
N MET A 681 -14.43 17.56 -23.58
CA MET A 681 -14.84 18.87 -24.08
C MET A 681 -15.32 18.77 -25.54
N VAL A 682 -14.52 18.16 -26.42
CA VAL A 682 -14.86 18.01 -27.84
C VAL A 682 -16.14 17.17 -28.01
N ALA A 683 -16.28 16.08 -27.25
CA ALA A 683 -17.48 15.23 -27.28
C ALA A 683 -18.74 15.97 -26.83
N CYS A 684 -18.66 16.78 -25.78
CA CYS A 684 -19.76 17.61 -25.29
C CYS A 684 -20.15 18.69 -26.30
N LEU A 685 -19.19 19.47 -26.81
CA LEU A 685 -19.43 20.52 -27.80
C LEU A 685 -20.03 19.97 -29.08
N SER A 686 -19.52 18.84 -29.58
CA SER A 686 -20.07 18.17 -30.77
C SER A 686 -21.53 17.77 -30.60
N ALA A 687 -21.94 17.37 -29.38
CA ALA A 687 -23.32 17.03 -29.07
C ALA A 687 -24.22 18.28 -29.03
N LEU A 688 -23.76 19.37 -28.42
CA LEU A 688 -24.49 20.64 -28.34
C LEU A 688 -24.68 21.25 -29.74
N VAL A 689 -23.61 21.37 -30.51
CA VAL A 689 -23.63 21.97 -31.86
C VAL A 689 -24.47 21.18 -32.85
N ARG A 690 -24.53 19.85 -32.73
CA ARG A 690 -25.40 19.02 -33.58
C ARG A 690 -26.89 19.32 -33.37
N LYS A 691 -27.27 19.79 -32.19
CA LYS A 691 -28.67 20.01 -31.77
C LYS A 691 -29.08 21.47 -31.73
N SER A 692 -28.13 22.40 -31.80
CA SER A 692 -28.40 23.84 -31.85
C SER A 692 -28.72 24.31 -33.27
N SER A 693 -29.19 25.55 -33.40
CA SER A 693 -29.48 26.18 -34.70
C SER A 693 -28.21 26.63 -35.46
N HIS A 694 -27.03 26.43 -34.87
CA HIS A 694 -25.76 26.94 -35.35
C HIS A 694 -25.04 26.00 -36.34
N ARG A 695 -24.20 26.57 -37.21
CA ARG A 695 -23.37 25.78 -38.14
C ARG A 695 -22.20 25.10 -37.40
N PRO A 696 -21.75 23.90 -37.84
CA PRO A 696 -20.60 23.21 -37.23
C PRO A 696 -19.28 24.00 -37.23
N THR A 697 -19.14 25.01 -38.11
CA THR A 697 -17.94 25.87 -38.23
C THR A 697 -17.62 26.64 -36.95
N ILE A 698 -18.58 26.83 -36.03
CA ILE A 698 -18.33 27.54 -34.76
C ILE A 698 -17.35 26.77 -33.85
N MET A 699 -17.09 25.49 -34.11
CA MET A 699 -16.10 24.70 -33.37
C MET A 699 -14.64 24.89 -33.83
N GLU A 700 -14.39 25.49 -35.00
CA GLU A 700 -13.05 25.66 -35.57
C GLU A 700 -12.04 26.31 -34.59
N PRO A 701 -12.38 27.40 -33.86
CA PRO A 701 -11.45 28.04 -32.92
C PRO A 701 -10.98 27.12 -31.80
N VAL A 702 -11.87 26.25 -31.31
CA VAL A 702 -11.55 25.30 -30.23
C VAL A 702 -10.55 24.26 -30.73
N VAL A 703 -10.80 23.68 -31.91
CA VAL A 703 -9.94 22.65 -32.50
C VAL A 703 -8.55 23.22 -32.84
N GLU A 704 -8.48 24.44 -33.37
CA GLU A 704 -7.22 25.11 -33.66
C GLU A 704 -6.39 25.41 -32.40
N ASN A 705 -7.05 25.78 -31.29
CA ASN A 705 -6.36 26.12 -30.05
C ASN A 705 -5.83 24.89 -29.30
N ILE A 706 -6.49 23.73 -29.41
CA ILE A 706 -5.98 22.46 -28.84
C ILE A 706 -4.58 22.12 -29.38
N GLY A 707 -4.31 22.43 -30.66
CA GLY A 707 -2.99 22.21 -31.27
C GLY A 707 -1.87 23.14 -30.79
N LYS A 708 -2.20 24.26 -30.12
CA LYS A 708 -1.23 25.27 -29.66
C LYS A 708 -0.77 25.05 -28.22
N GLY A 709 -1.55 24.35 -27.39
CA GLY A 709 -1.35 24.19 -25.93
C GLY A 709 -0.18 23.29 -25.46
N THR A 710 0.61 22.70 -26.36
CA THR A 710 1.61 21.66 -26.03
C THR A 710 2.87 22.10 -25.28
N LYS A 711 3.02 23.37 -24.87
CA LYS A 711 4.32 23.94 -24.43
C LYS A 711 4.52 24.15 -22.91
N LEU A 712 3.53 23.88 -22.07
CA LEU A 712 3.68 24.06 -20.61
C LEU A 712 3.87 22.71 -19.91
N GLN A 713 5.12 22.24 -19.82
CA GLN A 713 5.46 21.11 -18.96
C GLN A 713 5.48 21.57 -17.49
N ASP A 714 4.48 21.09 -16.77
CA ASP A 714 4.29 21.03 -15.32
C ASP A 714 5.60 20.95 -14.47
N THR A 715 5.80 21.88 -13.52
CA THR A 715 6.99 21.90 -12.62
C THR A 715 7.10 20.63 -11.76
N VAL A 716 5.97 20.01 -11.38
CA VAL A 716 5.98 18.72 -10.65
C VAL A 716 6.44 17.60 -11.58
N SER A 717 6.03 17.60 -12.84
CA SER A 717 6.54 16.65 -13.84
C SER A 717 8.03 16.83 -14.12
N GLN A 718 8.53 18.07 -14.13
CA GLN A 718 9.98 18.35 -14.18
C GLN A 718 10.71 17.86 -12.92
N MET A 719 10.12 18.01 -11.73
CA MET A 719 10.70 17.46 -10.50
C MET A 719 10.72 15.92 -10.52
N LYS A 720 9.66 15.28 -11.05
CA LYS A 720 9.60 13.81 -11.23
C LYS A 720 10.67 13.32 -12.19
N SER A 721 10.83 13.97 -13.34
CA SER A 721 11.85 13.60 -14.33
C SER A 721 13.25 13.81 -13.76
N GLY A 722 13.52 14.97 -13.13
CA GLY A 722 14.80 15.26 -12.49
C GLY A 722 15.14 14.26 -11.37
N ASN A 723 14.17 13.88 -10.54
CA ASN A 723 14.37 12.86 -9.52
C ASN A 723 14.67 11.48 -10.13
N LYS A 724 13.95 11.11 -11.19
CA LYS A 724 14.17 9.84 -11.90
C LYS A 724 15.57 9.79 -12.53
N GLU A 725 16.01 10.88 -13.15
CA GLU A 725 17.34 11.02 -13.75
C GLU A 725 18.45 10.93 -12.69
N TYR A 726 18.29 11.62 -11.56
CA TYR A 726 19.29 11.60 -10.47
C TYR A 726 19.51 10.19 -9.90
N TYR A 727 18.44 9.39 -9.77
CA TYR A 727 18.52 8.02 -9.24
C TYR A 727 18.62 6.94 -10.33
N GLU A 728 18.73 7.30 -11.62
CA GLU A 728 18.62 6.35 -12.74
C GLU A 728 19.62 5.19 -12.64
N GLN A 729 20.90 5.51 -12.41
CA GLN A 729 21.96 4.49 -12.28
C GLN A 729 21.71 3.55 -11.10
N GLU A 730 21.23 4.08 -9.97
CA GLU A 730 20.91 3.31 -8.77
C GLU A 730 19.69 2.40 -9.03
N ILE A 731 18.68 2.87 -9.75
CA ILE A 731 17.52 2.08 -10.16
C ILE A 731 17.94 0.93 -11.08
N ILE A 732 18.79 1.20 -12.07
CA ILE A 732 19.29 0.19 -13.02
C ILE A 732 20.05 -0.91 -12.27
N LEU A 733 20.97 -0.55 -11.39
CA LEU A 733 21.77 -1.54 -10.64
C LEU A 733 20.93 -2.40 -9.72
N ASN A 734 19.95 -1.81 -9.05
CA ASN A 734 19.00 -2.56 -8.22
C ASN A 734 18.15 -3.52 -9.06
N SER A 735 17.74 -3.11 -10.26
CA SER A 735 17.04 -3.99 -11.21
C SER A 735 17.91 -5.16 -11.66
N LYS A 736 19.18 -4.91 -12.00
CA LYS A 736 20.14 -5.96 -12.36
C LYS A 736 20.39 -6.94 -11.22
N LEU A 737 20.53 -6.47 -9.98
CA LEU A 737 20.71 -7.33 -8.81
C LEU A 737 19.49 -8.23 -8.58
N LYS A 738 18.28 -7.68 -8.69
CA LYS A 738 17.03 -8.43 -8.59
C LYS A 738 16.95 -9.51 -9.68
N THR A 739 17.24 -9.14 -10.92
CA THR A 739 17.24 -10.04 -12.08
C THR A 739 18.25 -11.16 -11.91
N LEU A 740 19.47 -10.84 -11.47
CA LEU A 740 20.49 -11.83 -11.16
C LEU A 740 20.04 -12.82 -10.09
N ALA A 741 19.46 -12.32 -8.99
CA ALA A 741 18.98 -13.17 -7.90
C ALA A 741 17.86 -14.12 -8.35
N VAL A 742 16.90 -13.63 -9.15
CA VAL A 742 15.81 -14.45 -9.73
C VAL A 742 16.36 -15.50 -10.70
N ASN A 743 17.20 -15.09 -11.64
CA ASN A 743 17.79 -16.00 -12.64
C ASN A 743 18.65 -17.08 -11.99
N MET A 744 19.44 -16.72 -10.98
CA MET A 744 20.28 -17.66 -10.23
C MET A 744 19.45 -18.60 -9.35
N SER A 745 18.35 -18.10 -8.76
CA SER A 745 17.38 -18.93 -8.03
C SER A 745 16.76 -20.00 -8.93
N LEU A 746 16.28 -19.60 -10.12
CA LEU A 746 15.71 -20.53 -11.11
C LEU A 746 16.74 -21.53 -11.62
N LEU A 747 17.97 -21.07 -11.91
CA LEU A 747 19.05 -21.93 -12.37
C LEU A 747 19.44 -22.98 -11.32
N TRP A 748 19.42 -22.61 -10.04
CA TRP A 748 19.81 -23.48 -8.93
C TRP A 748 18.68 -24.42 -8.47
N GLY A 749 17.45 -23.91 -8.33
CA GLY A 749 16.28 -24.65 -7.89
C GLY A 749 15.70 -25.59 -8.94
N GLY A 750 15.94 -25.32 -10.23
CA GLY A 750 15.31 -26.05 -11.33
C GLY A 750 13.84 -25.63 -11.54
N GLN A 751 13.16 -26.21 -12.54
CA GLN A 751 11.73 -25.96 -12.74
C GLN A 751 10.94 -26.48 -11.53
N ASN A 752 10.22 -25.60 -10.83
CA ASN A 752 9.31 -25.99 -9.75
C ASN A 752 7.94 -26.39 -10.32
N THR A 753 7.93 -27.20 -11.38
CA THR A 753 6.70 -27.73 -11.99
C THR A 753 6.31 -29.02 -11.28
N VAL A 754 5.01 -29.29 -11.15
CA VAL A 754 4.46 -30.54 -10.59
C VAL A 754 5.09 -31.77 -11.26
N ARG A 755 5.44 -31.65 -12.56
CA ARG A 755 6.13 -32.67 -13.36
C ARG A 755 7.57 -32.95 -12.90
N ALA A 756 8.32 -31.94 -12.46
CA ALA A 756 9.67 -32.09 -11.93
C ALA A 756 9.68 -32.63 -10.49
N GLN A 757 8.64 -32.32 -9.71
CA GLN A 757 8.49 -32.79 -8.33
C GLN A 757 8.06 -34.27 -8.25
N LEU A 758 7.23 -34.75 -9.18
CA LEU A 758 6.68 -36.11 -9.16
C LEU A 758 7.57 -37.19 -9.82
N LYS A 759 8.68 -36.83 -10.48
CA LYS A 759 9.63 -37.76 -11.14
C LYS A 759 8.99 -38.87 -12.01
N TYR A 760 7.81 -38.66 -12.60
CA TYR A 760 7.24 -39.61 -13.55
C TYR A 760 7.71 -39.31 -14.98
N SER A 761 8.40 -40.26 -15.59
CA SER A 761 8.63 -40.32 -17.04
C SER A 761 7.45 -41.04 -17.69
N SER A 762 6.49 -40.30 -18.22
CA SER A 762 5.43 -40.86 -19.05
C SER A 762 5.14 -39.91 -20.21
N ASP A 763 5.71 -40.21 -21.36
CA ASP A 763 5.22 -39.75 -22.66
C ASP A 763 3.90 -40.45 -22.94
N ARG A 764 2.82 -39.84 -22.44
CA ARG A 764 1.43 -40.00 -22.88
C ARG A 764 0.64 -38.92 -22.17
N GLY A 765 0.59 -37.75 -22.82
CA GLY A 765 -0.45 -36.78 -22.51
C GLY A 765 -1.75 -37.34 -23.06
N GLU A 766 -2.73 -37.49 -22.17
CA GLU A 766 -4.14 -37.12 -22.38
C GLU A 766 -4.91 -37.50 -21.12
N GLU A 767 -5.82 -36.60 -20.72
CA GLU A 767 -6.82 -36.75 -19.65
C GLU A 767 -6.33 -36.65 -18.19
N LEU A 768 -6.26 -35.41 -17.70
CA LEU A 768 -6.46 -35.10 -16.27
C LEU A 768 -7.80 -34.34 -16.13
N PRO A 769 -8.76 -34.84 -15.33
CA PRO A 769 -10.11 -34.25 -15.24
C PRO A 769 -10.12 -32.81 -14.70
N ASP A 770 -11.00 -31.97 -15.26
CA ASP A 770 -11.17 -30.53 -14.96
C ASP A 770 -11.37 -30.17 -13.48
N GLN A 771 -11.64 -31.14 -12.60
CA GLN A 771 -11.71 -30.93 -11.16
C GLN A 771 -10.35 -30.60 -10.50
N MET A 772 -9.21 -31.10 -11.03
CA MET A 772 -7.89 -30.77 -10.47
C MET A 772 -7.38 -29.38 -10.89
N ARG A 773 -7.81 -28.83 -12.03
CA ARG A 773 -7.46 -27.45 -12.43
C ARG A 773 -8.09 -26.43 -11.51
N ARG A 774 -9.31 -26.68 -11.02
CA ARG A 774 -10.01 -25.75 -10.11
C ARG A 774 -9.40 -25.76 -8.71
N LEU A 775 -8.92 -26.90 -8.22
CA LEU A 775 -8.24 -26.99 -6.92
C LEU A 775 -6.82 -26.37 -6.91
N TYR A 776 -6.20 -26.18 -8.07
CA TYR A 776 -4.83 -25.63 -8.18
C TYR A 776 -4.74 -24.10 -8.27
N GLN A 777 -5.85 -23.39 -8.51
CA GLN A 777 -5.88 -21.92 -8.43
C GLN A 777 -6.08 -21.40 -7.00
N ASP A 778 -6.66 -22.19 -6.10
CA ASP A 778 -7.03 -21.72 -4.76
C ASP A 778 -6.00 -22.02 -3.64
N HIS A 779 -4.95 -22.81 -3.90
CA HIS A 779 -4.02 -23.27 -2.85
C HIS A 779 -2.57 -22.77 -2.92
N TRP A 780 -2.20 -21.89 -3.85
CA TRP A 780 -0.88 -21.23 -3.87
C TRP A 780 -0.79 -19.93 -3.03
N HIS A 781 -1.79 -19.69 -2.18
CA HIS A 781 -1.85 -18.53 -1.28
C HIS A 781 -1.64 -18.87 0.19
N TRP A 782 -0.74 -19.80 0.55
CA TRP A 782 -0.33 -19.95 1.95
C TRP A 782 1.15 -20.36 2.09
N GLN A 783 2.04 -19.37 2.00
CA GLN A 783 3.29 -19.34 2.76
C GLN A 783 3.54 -17.92 3.30
N ASP A 784 2.50 -17.30 3.87
CA ASP A 784 2.66 -16.18 4.79
C ASP A 784 2.82 -16.73 6.20
N TRP A 785 4.05 -17.12 6.53
CA TRP A 785 4.55 -17.15 7.91
C TRP A 785 5.76 -16.21 7.98
N LYS A 786 5.52 -14.91 7.78
CA LYS A 786 6.46 -13.85 8.19
C LYS A 786 6.20 -13.51 9.66
N GLY A 787 6.65 -14.40 10.54
CA GLY A 787 6.73 -14.15 11.98
C GLY A 787 8.19 -13.91 12.38
N CYS A 788 8.47 -12.68 12.82
CA CYS A 788 9.62 -12.25 13.63
C CYS A 788 10.98 -12.92 13.40
N SER A 789 11.88 -12.22 12.73
CA SER A 789 13.33 -12.33 12.98
C SER A 789 13.91 -10.94 13.16
N PHE A 790 14.16 -10.56 14.41
CA PHE A 790 14.90 -9.36 14.80
C PHE A 790 16.36 -9.51 14.40
N LEU A 791 16.92 -8.51 13.70
CA LEU A 791 18.37 -8.30 13.67
C LEU A 791 18.69 -6.83 13.32
N SER A 792 19.35 -6.18 14.27
CA SER A 792 20.08 -4.92 14.06
C SER A 792 21.27 -5.22 13.15
N ILE A 793 21.12 -5.03 11.84
CA ILE A 793 22.19 -5.12 10.84
C ILE A 793 22.43 -3.72 10.26
N SER A 794 22.70 -2.76 11.14
CA SER A 794 23.06 -1.39 10.75
C SER A 794 24.51 -1.29 10.24
N HIS A 795 25.23 -2.40 10.03
CA HIS A 795 26.65 -2.38 9.64
C HIS A 795 27.04 -3.17 8.39
N LEU A 796 26.13 -3.89 7.71
CA LEU A 796 26.51 -4.74 6.56
C LEU A 796 25.66 -4.58 5.29
N GLN A 797 24.72 -3.64 5.24
CA GLN A 797 23.97 -3.32 4.02
C GLN A 797 24.31 -1.93 3.50
N CYS A 798 25.53 -1.77 2.98
CA CYS A 798 25.85 -0.76 1.97
C CYS A 798 27.24 -1.07 1.42
N VAL A 799 27.31 -1.65 0.22
CA VAL A 799 28.57 -1.73 -0.52
C VAL A 799 28.90 -0.30 -0.98
N GLN A 800 29.71 0.42 -0.21
CA GLN A 800 30.20 1.74 -0.58
C GLN A 800 30.90 1.68 -1.95
N TYR A 801 30.31 2.38 -2.93
CA TYR A 801 30.93 2.71 -4.20
C TYR A 801 31.99 3.80 -3.97
N LYS A 802 33.22 3.41 -3.60
CA LYS A 802 34.36 4.34 -3.68
C LYS A 802 34.83 4.39 -5.14
N CYS A 803 34.17 5.20 -5.96
CA CYS A 803 34.81 5.73 -7.16
C CYS A 803 35.88 6.73 -6.71
N LYS A 804 37.16 6.33 -6.79
CA LYS A 804 38.27 7.28 -6.81
C LYS A 804 38.12 8.11 -8.08
N ALA A 805 37.55 9.31 -7.96
CA ALA A 805 37.84 10.40 -8.89
C ALA A 805 39.30 10.82 -8.66
N ARG A 806 39.98 11.20 -9.75
CA ARG A 806 41.24 11.95 -9.67
C ARG A 806 41.03 13.27 -8.94
#